data_AF-A0AAN9T1X7-F1
#
_entry.id   AF-A0AAN9T1X7-F1
#
_cell.length_a   1.000
_cell.length_b   1.000
_cell.length_c   1.000
_cell.angle_alpha   90.00
_cell.angle_beta   90.00
_cell.angle_gamma   90.00
#
_symmetry.space_group_name_H-M   'P 1'
#
loop_
_entity.id
_entity.type
_entity.pdbx_description
1 polymer ?
#
loop_
_entity_poly.entity_id
_entity_poly.type
_entity_poly.pdbx_seq_one_letter_code
_entity_poly.pdbx_strand_id
1 'polypeptide(L)'
;MASFNVIYLFILLSFINFVTTKSYGNPSFSYSCSLSPKNKTTPNSVFHLNLRTLLSYLSSNATTKQFYNTSVTSKSHFDAVYGIFMCWGDVTPELCTQCVSNATKAILIPASPEGDDDNCLLSKEARFFNEVCMIRFSNHFFFSIVDLGSPESECIYNNQENYTSLVYKAINETADDAARYKSDHHSPIGAKKYATKETRIDGFQTLYCEAQCTPDLSPQDCSKCLNIVTISHGQGSCRGLSGSFRNPSCKIKYDVYPFYRPSITPAPSELVPIKNSSSTKPKHSQHNAYLSHHCSKNNTFSNTLASNVRSLLSSMSSYDTTKNGFFKTTINTVSGLFMCRGNLSATLCHICVLNATQFISSECPFSQEAIIWYNYCFLRYSKGPSLSTNDTTPVYHDLTIVSTSNPNLQQRFLSWTLANILYEMQYKPDESTIKNYGTKAVKLNDHQTLHTLVQCTPDLSYSDCDSCLHNIVQKEIPWYFLASLEGKVMFPSCYIMFGLSQFYDNDNEVEASEHTPPSPANTENNKHRARTTIILIVVLIMVLVVLFFFCCYLRRRETRKNNCKTLLKKNFGHESITLEGLQFDLLVIKAATNNFSNKNRIGKGGFGEVYKGILCDGRHIAVKRLSTSSKQGSTEFKNEILLIAKLQHRNLVTFIGFCLEDQEKILIYEYMPNGSLDYHLFDIEHQKLSWLERYKIIKGTAIGILYLHEYSRLKVIHRDLKPSNVLLDENMNPKISDFGLAKIVEMDQDCGNTNKIAGTFGYMPPEYAMLGQFSDKSDVFSFGVMVLEIMTGKRNVNVYESRNVVEGLMGYVWRQWKNQEPLNILDSNIKTSYSQMEVLKCIHVSLLCVQENPNARPTMAMVISYLNNDSLELPSPQEPAFFLHRSRMDREIVIQQELSLTQANNGSTPFSTNEMSTTDFYPR
;
A
#
# COMPACT_ATOMS: atom_id res chain seq x y z
N MET A 1 -53.08 -34.11 44.12
CA MET A 1 -51.64 -34.22 43.77
C MET A 1 -51.47 -34.60 42.29
N ALA A 2 -51.92 -33.75 41.37
CA ALA A 2 -51.77 -33.98 39.92
C ALA A 2 -51.44 -32.71 39.11
N SER A 3 -51.62 -31.50 39.66
CA SER A 3 -51.29 -30.26 38.93
C SER A 3 -49.82 -29.82 39.07
N PHE A 4 -49.07 -30.37 40.02
CA PHE A 4 -47.65 -30.01 40.22
C PHE A 4 -46.68 -30.72 39.25
N ASN A 5 -47.09 -31.83 38.64
CA ASN A 5 -46.25 -32.54 37.66
C ASN A 5 -46.37 -31.96 36.23
N VAL A 6 -47.47 -31.26 35.92
CA VAL A 6 -47.66 -30.66 34.58
C VAL A 6 -46.84 -29.38 34.43
N ILE A 7 -46.71 -28.60 35.51
CA ILE A 7 -45.89 -27.37 35.50
C ILE A 7 -44.41 -27.73 35.42
N TYR A 8 -43.95 -28.79 36.09
CA TYR A 8 -42.57 -29.24 35.95
C TYR A 8 -42.29 -29.83 34.55
N LEU A 9 -43.26 -30.51 33.93
CA LEU A 9 -43.13 -30.99 32.54
C LEU A 9 -43.13 -29.83 31.53
N PHE A 10 -43.92 -28.78 31.75
CA PHE A 10 -43.91 -27.57 30.92
C PHE A 10 -42.64 -26.73 31.11
N ILE A 11 -42.11 -26.65 32.33
CA ILE A 11 -40.84 -25.98 32.61
C ILE A 11 -39.68 -26.79 32.00
N LEU A 12 -39.70 -28.12 32.11
CA LEU A 12 -38.72 -28.99 31.44
C LEU A 12 -38.81 -28.88 29.91
N LEU A 13 -40.02 -28.80 29.34
CA LEU A 13 -40.24 -28.59 27.90
C LEU A 13 -39.90 -27.16 27.45
N SER A 14 -40.00 -26.14 28.31
CA SER A 14 -39.51 -24.79 28.01
C SER A 14 -38.00 -24.68 28.11
N PHE A 15 -37.36 -25.46 29.01
CA PHE A 15 -35.90 -25.56 29.08
C PHE A 15 -35.31 -26.46 27.98
N ILE A 16 -36.06 -27.42 27.44
CA ILE A 16 -35.65 -28.22 26.27
C ILE A 16 -35.87 -27.45 24.95
N ASN A 17 -36.70 -26.39 24.94
CA ASN A 17 -36.88 -25.51 23.78
C ASN A 17 -36.09 -24.20 23.81
N PHE A 18 -35.23 -23.99 24.81
CA PHE A 18 -34.29 -22.86 24.85
C PHE A 18 -32.83 -23.31 24.83
N VAL A 19 -32.51 -24.15 23.85
CA VAL A 19 -31.27 -23.99 23.08
C VAL A 19 -31.68 -23.98 21.61
N THR A 20 -32.49 -23.01 21.21
CA THR A 20 -32.35 -22.49 19.85
C THR A 20 -30.99 -21.81 19.82
N THR A 21 -29.94 -22.59 19.55
CA THR A 21 -28.77 -22.05 18.85
C THR A 21 -29.35 -21.20 17.74
N LYS A 22 -29.09 -19.88 17.80
CA LYS A 22 -29.41 -18.96 16.71
C LYS A 22 -29.12 -19.72 15.42
N SER A 23 -30.15 -19.88 14.60
CA SER A 23 -30.01 -20.34 13.24
C SER A 23 -29.06 -19.36 12.57
N TYR A 24 -27.76 -19.64 12.60
CA TYR A 24 -26.84 -19.19 11.56
C TYR A 24 -27.54 -19.58 10.27
N GLY A 25 -27.82 -18.60 9.41
CA GLY A 25 -28.45 -18.84 8.11
C GLY A 25 -27.82 -20.08 7.50
N ASN A 26 -28.65 -21.05 7.13
CA ASN A 26 -28.20 -22.38 6.71
C ASN A 26 -27.06 -22.20 5.69
N PRO A 27 -25.81 -22.53 6.02
CA PRO A 27 -24.69 -22.15 5.16
C PRO A 27 -24.86 -22.89 3.85
N SER A 28 -25.04 -22.15 2.75
CA SER A 28 -25.11 -22.72 1.42
C SER A 28 -23.84 -23.53 1.17
N PHE A 29 -23.98 -24.85 1.09
CA PHE A 29 -22.87 -25.74 0.78
C PHE A 29 -22.56 -25.63 -0.71
N SER A 30 -21.29 -25.47 -1.04
CA SER A 30 -20.84 -25.80 -2.39
C SER A 30 -20.61 -27.31 -2.44
N TYR A 31 -21.16 -27.96 -3.47
CA TYR A 31 -21.10 -29.40 -3.63
C TYR A 31 -20.71 -29.78 -5.05
N SER A 32 -19.93 -30.84 -5.18
CA SER A 32 -19.50 -31.40 -6.46
C SER A 32 -19.70 -32.91 -6.45
N CYS A 33 -20.47 -33.40 -7.41
CA CYS A 33 -20.92 -34.78 -7.51
C CYS A 33 -20.83 -35.28 -8.96
N SER A 34 -20.65 -36.59 -9.13
CA SER A 34 -20.49 -37.15 -10.47
C SER A 34 -21.82 -37.18 -11.22
N LEU A 35 -21.88 -36.49 -12.37
CA LEU A 35 -23.06 -36.47 -13.24
C LEU A 35 -23.17 -37.71 -14.13
N SER A 36 -22.09 -38.49 -14.24
CA SER A 36 -22.03 -39.68 -15.07
C SER A 36 -22.96 -40.78 -14.55
N PRO A 37 -23.86 -41.34 -15.37
CA PRO A 37 -24.71 -42.47 -14.99
C PRO A 37 -23.93 -43.69 -14.48
N LYS A 38 -22.68 -43.87 -14.94
CA LYS A 38 -21.79 -44.98 -14.51
C LYS A 38 -21.30 -44.82 -13.07
N ASN A 39 -21.24 -43.58 -12.58
CA ASN A 39 -20.83 -43.23 -11.22
C ASN A 39 -22.04 -42.98 -10.30
N LYS A 40 -23.26 -43.32 -10.74
CA LYS A 40 -24.44 -43.35 -9.88
C LYS A 40 -24.71 -44.77 -9.37
N THR A 41 -25.24 -44.86 -8.16
CA THR A 41 -25.74 -46.09 -7.56
C THR A 41 -27.27 -46.13 -7.62
N THR A 42 -27.86 -47.29 -7.39
CA THR A 42 -29.32 -47.41 -7.25
C THR A 42 -29.74 -47.18 -5.80
N PRO A 43 -30.96 -46.62 -5.57
CA PRO A 43 -31.53 -46.55 -4.24
C PRO A 43 -31.52 -47.93 -3.57
N ASN A 44 -31.18 -47.96 -2.28
CA ASN A 44 -31.09 -49.18 -1.45
C ASN A 44 -30.11 -50.26 -1.93
N SER A 45 -29.19 -49.96 -2.85
CA SER A 45 -28.03 -50.80 -3.11
C SER A 45 -27.16 -50.98 -1.85
N VAL A 46 -26.34 -52.04 -1.83
CA VAL A 46 -25.36 -52.28 -0.74
C VAL A 46 -24.46 -51.06 -0.55
N PHE A 47 -23.95 -50.49 -1.65
CA PHE A 47 -23.20 -49.24 -1.63
C PHE A 47 -23.97 -48.07 -0.98
N HIS A 48 -25.23 -47.83 -1.36
CA HIS A 48 -26.04 -46.73 -0.81
C HIS A 48 -26.32 -46.92 0.71
N LEU A 49 -26.52 -48.16 1.16
CA LEU A 49 -26.64 -48.47 2.59
C LEU A 49 -25.31 -48.26 3.35
N ASN A 50 -24.19 -48.65 2.73
CA ASN A 50 -22.86 -48.41 3.27
C ASN A 50 -22.55 -46.90 3.35
N LEU A 51 -22.98 -46.11 2.37
CA LEU A 51 -22.87 -44.64 2.39
C LEU A 51 -23.67 -44.02 3.54
N ARG A 52 -24.93 -44.43 3.77
CA ARG A 52 -25.72 -43.96 4.92
C ARG A 52 -25.04 -44.27 6.25
N THR A 53 -24.49 -45.48 6.37
CA THR A 53 -23.73 -45.91 7.56
C THR A 53 -22.47 -45.05 7.76
N LEU A 54 -21.72 -44.83 6.69
CA LEU A 54 -20.53 -43.97 6.69
C LEU A 54 -20.87 -42.55 7.15
N LEU A 55 -21.90 -41.92 6.59
CA LEU A 55 -22.32 -40.56 6.95
C LEU A 55 -22.75 -40.47 8.42
N SER A 56 -23.40 -41.51 8.95
CA SER A 56 -23.70 -41.60 10.38
C SER A 56 -22.45 -41.66 11.25
N TYR A 57 -21.40 -42.38 10.82
CA TYR A 57 -20.12 -42.42 11.54
C TYR A 57 -19.38 -41.09 11.49
N LEU A 58 -19.42 -40.38 10.36
CA LEU A 58 -18.84 -39.05 10.23
C LEU A 58 -19.54 -38.06 11.16
N SER A 59 -20.88 -38.00 11.14
CA SER A 59 -21.65 -37.09 11.99
C SER A 59 -21.49 -37.40 13.48
N SER A 60 -21.40 -38.66 13.89
CA SER A 60 -21.25 -39.02 15.31
C SER A 60 -19.85 -38.68 15.82
N ASN A 61 -18.81 -38.91 15.02
CA ASN A 61 -17.43 -38.60 15.41
C ASN A 61 -17.13 -37.10 15.44
N ALA A 62 -17.88 -36.28 14.70
CA ALA A 62 -17.73 -34.83 14.72
C ALA A 62 -17.93 -34.20 16.11
N THR A 63 -18.66 -34.88 17.00
CA THR A 63 -18.86 -34.45 18.39
C THR A 63 -17.58 -34.42 19.24
N THR A 64 -16.58 -35.21 18.87
CA THR A 64 -15.34 -35.39 19.65
C THR A 64 -14.07 -35.15 18.83
N LYS A 65 -14.18 -35.12 17.49
CA LYS A 65 -13.05 -35.00 16.57
C LYS A 65 -13.32 -33.90 15.56
N GLN A 66 -12.25 -33.19 15.19
CA GLN A 66 -12.28 -32.19 14.11
C GLN A 66 -11.77 -32.74 12.78
N PHE A 67 -11.29 -33.98 12.78
CA PHE A 67 -10.91 -34.74 11.60
C PHE A 67 -11.21 -36.22 11.86
N TYR A 68 -11.79 -36.89 10.88
CA TYR A 68 -12.03 -38.32 10.96
C TYR A 68 -12.14 -38.91 9.56
N ASN A 69 -11.43 -40.00 9.32
CA ASN A 69 -11.60 -40.85 8.16
C ASN A 69 -12.07 -42.23 8.60
N THR A 70 -12.91 -42.86 7.78
CA THR A 70 -13.36 -44.23 8.02
C THR A 70 -13.88 -44.86 6.74
N SER A 71 -13.97 -46.18 6.71
CA SER A 71 -14.50 -46.94 5.59
C SER A 71 -15.58 -47.90 6.05
N VAL A 72 -16.59 -48.08 5.21
CA VAL A 72 -17.59 -49.15 5.37
C VAL A 72 -17.40 -50.12 4.21
N THR A 73 -16.97 -51.34 4.52
CA THR A 73 -16.65 -52.39 3.54
C THR A 73 -17.65 -53.55 3.61
N SER A 74 -17.76 -54.30 2.53
CA SER A 74 -18.58 -55.52 2.42
C SER A 74 -17.75 -56.63 1.78
N LYS A 75 -18.32 -57.83 1.61
CA LYS A 75 -17.62 -58.97 0.98
C LYS A 75 -17.10 -58.66 -0.45
N SER A 76 -17.76 -57.73 -1.14
CA SER A 76 -17.38 -57.24 -2.47
C SER A 76 -16.66 -55.89 -2.35
N HIS A 77 -15.52 -55.77 -3.04
CA HIS A 77 -14.75 -54.52 -3.09
C HIS A 77 -15.49 -53.39 -3.81
N PHE A 78 -16.48 -53.71 -4.65
CA PHE A 78 -17.28 -52.72 -5.39
C PHE A 78 -18.30 -51.97 -4.51
N ASP A 79 -18.57 -52.47 -3.31
CA ASP A 79 -19.53 -51.89 -2.37
C ASP A 79 -18.85 -51.10 -1.23
N ALA A 80 -17.52 -51.02 -1.24
CA ALA A 80 -16.77 -50.26 -0.25
C ALA A 80 -16.98 -48.75 -0.43
N VAL A 81 -17.14 -48.05 0.69
CA VAL A 81 -17.24 -46.58 0.71
C VAL A 81 -16.19 -46.04 1.69
N TYR A 82 -15.38 -45.11 1.21
CA TYR A 82 -14.36 -44.41 1.99
C TYR A 82 -14.83 -42.98 2.21
N GLY A 83 -14.76 -42.48 3.44
CA GLY A 83 -15.20 -41.13 3.77
C GLY A 83 -14.30 -40.42 4.76
N ILE A 84 -14.29 -39.10 4.65
CA ILE A 84 -13.54 -38.20 5.52
C ILE A 84 -14.39 -36.97 5.84
N PHE A 85 -14.24 -36.44 7.05
CA PHE A 85 -14.56 -35.05 7.33
C PHE A 85 -13.36 -34.33 7.90
N MET A 86 -13.30 -33.02 7.66
CA MET A 86 -12.32 -32.12 8.25
C MET A 86 -13.00 -30.78 8.55
N CYS A 87 -12.81 -30.26 9.75
CA CYS A 87 -13.18 -28.91 10.13
C CYS A 87 -11.97 -27.98 9.98
N TRP A 88 -12.22 -26.74 9.56
CA TRP A 88 -11.15 -25.76 9.41
C TRP A 88 -10.55 -25.38 10.77
N GLY A 89 -9.27 -24.99 10.78
CA GLY A 89 -8.48 -24.88 12.01
C GLY A 89 -8.91 -23.77 12.97
N ASP A 90 -9.63 -22.77 12.48
CA ASP A 90 -10.20 -21.64 13.22
C ASP A 90 -11.62 -21.88 13.77
N VAL A 91 -12.22 -23.03 13.46
CA VAL A 91 -13.60 -23.38 13.81
C VAL A 91 -13.69 -24.01 15.21
N THR A 92 -14.72 -23.62 15.97
CA THR A 92 -14.99 -24.22 17.30
C THR A 92 -15.58 -25.62 17.16
N PRO A 93 -15.39 -26.52 18.16
CA PRO A 93 -15.97 -27.87 18.13
C PRO A 93 -17.49 -27.91 17.89
N GLU A 94 -18.23 -26.92 18.42
CA GLU A 94 -19.69 -26.83 18.27
C GLU A 94 -20.08 -26.53 16.83
N LEU A 95 -19.45 -25.53 16.21
CA LEU A 95 -19.68 -25.17 14.80
C LEU A 95 -19.25 -26.31 13.87
N CYS A 96 -18.15 -26.99 14.18
CA CYS A 96 -17.69 -28.18 13.47
C CYS A 96 -18.75 -29.29 13.50
N THR A 97 -19.27 -29.62 14.69
CA THR A 97 -20.31 -30.63 14.87
C THR A 97 -21.57 -30.30 14.08
N GLN A 98 -22.03 -29.05 14.16
CA GLN A 98 -23.21 -28.58 13.44
C GLN A 98 -23.01 -28.67 11.92
N CYS A 99 -21.85 -28.22 11.42
CA CYS A 99 -21.54 -28.28 10.00
C CYS A 99 -21.55 -29.71 9.46
N VAL A 100 -20.85 -30.63 10.13
CA VAL A 100 -20.78 -32.03 9.68
C VAL A 100 -22.17 -32.68 9.75
N SER A 101 -22.97 -32.39 10.79
CA SER A 101 -24.34 -32.90 10.89
C SER A 101 -25.25 -32.37 9.77
N ASN A 102 -25.17 -31.08 9.46
CA ASN A 102 -25.98 -30.49 8.40
C ASN A 102 -25.56 -30.99 7.01
N ALA A 103 -24.25 -31.10 6.75
CA ALA A 103 -23.73 -31.59 5.49
C ALA A 103 -24.08 -33.08 5.26
N THR A 104 -23.91 -33.94 6.27
CA THR A 104 -24.30 -35.36 6.17
C THR A 104 -25.80 -35.54 5.93
N LYS A 105 -26.65 -34.67 6.50
CA LYS A 105 -28.09 -34.64 6.20
C LYS A 105 -28.36 -34.16 4.78
N ALA A 106 -27.72 -33.08 4.34
CA ALA A 106 -27.91 -32.50 3.00
C ALA A 106 -27.57 -33.51 1.89
N ILE A 107 -26.53 -34.33 2.08
CA ILE A 107 -26.17 -35.43 1.16
C ILE A 107 -27.33 -36.42 0.95
N LEU A 108 -28.20 -36.57 1.94
CA LEU A 108 -29.30 -37.54 1.93
C LEU A 108 -30.66 -36.95 1.51
N ILE A 109 -30.74 -35.65 1.18
CA ILE A 109 -31.99 -34.98 0.79
C ILE A 109 -32.24 -35.14 -0.73
N PRO A 110 -33.44 -35.59 -1.17
CA PRO A 110 -33.83 -35.57 -2.58
C PRO A 110 -34.01 -34.13 -3.10
N ALA A 111 -33.64 -33.86 -4.36
CA ALA A 111 -33.83 -32.55 -4.99
C ALA A 111 -35.31 -32.09 -4.95
N SER A 112 -35.52 -30.78 -4.79
CA SER A 112 -36.86 -30.18 -4.82
C SER A 112 -37.47 -30.26 -6.22
N PRO A 113 -38.82 -30.32 -6.37
CA PRO A 113 -39.47 -30.47 -7.68
C PRO A 113 -39.34 -29.27 -8.63
N GLU A 114 -38.83 -28.11 -8.16
CA GLU A 114 -38.93 -26.83 -8.88
C GLU A 114 -37.59 -26.27 -9.39
N GLY A 115 -36.50 -27.04 -9.36
CA GLY A 115 -35.18 -26.56 -9.81
C GLY A 115 -34.33 -27.63 -10.51
N ASP A 116 -33.59 -27.19 -11.52
CA ASP A 116 -32.67 -27.96 -12.39
C ASP A 116 -31.35 -28.32 -11.67
N ASP A 117 -31.43 -28.87 -10.45
CA ASP A 117 -30.26 -29.07 -9.56
C ASP A 117 -29.73 -30.52 -9.56
N ASP A 118 -28.41 -30.64 -9.74
CA ASP A 118 -27.62 -31.87 -9.75
C ASP A 118 -27.63 -32.60 -8.39
N ASN A 119 -28.41 -33.68 -8.26
CA ASN A 119 -28.55 -34.42 -7.00
C ASN A 119 -27.36 -35.38 -6.70
N CYS A 120 -26.74 -35.22 -5.52
CA CYS A 120 -25.65 -36.05 -4.99
C CYS A 120 -26.07 -37.36 -4.28
N LEU A 121 -27.36 -37.53 -3.97
CA LEU A 121 -27.91 -38.64 -3.16
C LEU A 121 -27.48 -40.03 -3.63
N LEU A 122 -27.37 -40.20 -4.95
CA LEU A 122 -27.02 -41.47 -5.60
C LEU A 122 -25.61 -41.47 -6.18
N SER A 123 -24.80 -40.45 -5.92
CA SER A 123 -23.43 -40.41 -6.42
C SER A 123 -22.55 -41.41 -5.67
N LYS A 124 -21.62 -42.06 -6.37
CA LYS A 124 -20.58 -42.91 -5.77
C LYS A 124 -19.39 -42.11 -5.23
N GLU A 125 -19.32 -40.83 -5.57
CA GLU A 125 -18.33 -39.89 -5.08
C GLU A 125 -18.94 -38.51 -4.93
N ALA A 126 -18.61 -37.81 -3.84
CA ALA A 126 -19.04 -36.43 -3.68
C ALA A 126 -18.11 -35.65 -2.77
N ARG A 127 -18.15 -34.34 -2.93
CA ARG A 127 -17.45 -33.37 -2.11
C ARG A 127 -18.43 -32.30 -1.67
N PHE A 128 -18.44 -32.01 -0.39
CA PHE A 128 -19.25 -30.98 0.24
C PHE A 128 -18.33 -30.10 1.05
N PHE A 129 -18.39 -28.80 0.85
CA PHE A 129 -17.57 -27.86 1.61
C PHE A 129 -18.25 -26.52 1.78
N ASN A 130 -17.89 -25.83 2.86
CA ASN A 130 -18.23 -24.44 3.11
C ASN A 130 -17.06 -23.78 3.88
N GLU A 131 -17.30 -22.63 4.50
CA GLU A 131 -16.32 -21.91 5.34
C GLU A 131 -16.11 -22.55 6.73
N VAL A 132 -16.79 -23.65 7.07
CA VAL A 132 -16.73 -24.30 8.39
C VAL A 132 -16.15 -25.72 8.33
N CYS A 133 -16.58 -26.56 7.38
CA CYS A 133 -16.11 -27.93 7.25
C CYS A 133 -16.11 -28.44 5.80
N MET A 134 -15.42 -29.56 5.60
CA MET A 134 -15.39 -30.35 4.37
C MET A 134 -15.78 -31.80 4.67
N ILE A 135 -16.58 -32.38 3.79
CA ILE A 135 -16.91 -33.81 3.76
C ILE A 135 -16.62 -34.33 2.36
N ARG A 136 -15.98 -35.50 2.28
CA ARG A 136 -15.72 -36.19 1.02
C ARG A 136 -15.94 -37.68 1.19
N PHE A 137 -16.56 -38.30 0.18
CA PHE A 137 -16.62 -39.75 0.08
C PHE A 137 -16.38 -40.25 -1.34
N SER A 138 -15.96 -41.50 -1.47
CA SER A 138 -15.75 -42.18 -2.76
C SER A 138 -15.86 -43.69 -2.61
N ASN A 139 -16.17 -44.37 -3.71
CA ASN A 139 -16.04 -45.82 -3.86
C ASN A 139 -14.58 -46.27 -4.13
N HIS A 140 -13.65 -45.32 -4.27
CA HIS A 140 -12.22 -45.57 -4.41
C HIS A 140 -11.48 -45.15 -3.14
N PHE A 141 -10.42 -45.88 -2.78
CA PHE A 141 -9.56 -45.52 -1.65
C PHE A 141 -8.78 -44.23 -1.96
N PHE A 142 -8.81 -43.25 -1.05
CA PHE A 142 -8.11 -41.96 -1.22
C PHE A 142 -7.40 -41.46 0.04
N PHE A 143 -7.36 -42.22 1.14
CA PHE A 143 -6.72 -41.76 2.37
C PHE A 143 -5.21 -41.67 2.21
N SER A 144 -4.61 -40.64 2.81
CA SER A 144 -3.16 -40.35 2.71
C SER A 144 -2.66 -40.16 1.28
N ILE A 145 -3.55 -39.96 0.31
CA ILE A 145 -3.23 -39.68 -1.09
C ILE A 145 -3.57 -38.22 -1.36
N VAL A 146 -2.58 -37.44 -1.80
CA VAL A 146 -2.81 -36.05 -2.21
C VAL A 146 -3.69 -36.00 -3.46
N ASP A 147 -4.82 -35.33 -3.35
CA ASP A 147 -5.73 -35.09 -4.46
C ASP A 147 -5.78 -33.60 -4.78
N LEU A 148 -5.27 -33.27 -5.97
CA LEU A 148 -5.19 -31.90 -6.46
C LEU A 148 -6.44 -31.49 -7.24
N GLY A 149 -7.29 -32.45 -7.63
CA GLY A 149 -8.55 -32.23 -8.35
C GLY A 149 -8.49 -31.20 -9.48
N SER A 150 -9.65 -30.62 -9.80
CA SER A 150 -9.72 -29.32 -10.45
C SER A 150 -9.71 -28.28 -9.33
N PRO A 151 -8.69 -27.41 -9.23
CA PRO A 151 -8.63 -26.42 -8.17
C PRO A 151 -9.72 -25.37 -8.36
N GLU A 152 -10.37 -25.00 -7.26
CA GLU A 152 -11.31 -23.89 -7.22
C GLU A 152 -10.57 -22.63 -6.76
N SER A 153 -10.84 -21.52 -7.43
CA SER A 153 -10.20 -20.24 -7.13
C SER A 153 -11.21 -19.09 -7.18
N GLU A 154 -11.26 -18.32 -6.12
CA GLU A 154 -11.93 -17.03 -6.05
C GLU A 154 -10.88 -15.97 -5.72
N CYS A 155 -10.64 -15.04 -6.64
CA CYS A 155 -9.62 -14.02 -6.41
C CYS A 155 -9.93 -12.73 -7.18
N ILE A 156 -9.46 -11.60 -6.65
CA ILE A 156 -9.62 -10.31 -7.32
C ILE A 156 -8.48 -10.13 -8.34
N TYR A 157 -8.85 -9.96 -9.60
CA TYR A 157 -7.92 -9.72 -10.70
C TYR A 157 -7.52 -8.23 -10.78
N ASN A 158 -6.51 -7.83 -9.99
CA ASN A 158 -5.94 -6.48 -10.07
C ASN A 158 -4.58 -6.47 -10.76
N ASN A 159 -4.30 -5.45 -11.57
CA ASN A 159 -3.01 -5.29 -12.27
C ASN A 159 -1.89 -4.74 -11.34
N GLN A 160 -1.99 -4.93 -10.03
CA GLN A 160 -1.20 -4.23 -9.02
C GLN A 160 0.00 -5.10 -8.58
N GLU A 161 1.14 -4.93 -9.24
CA GLU A 161 2.34 -5.76 -9.00
C GLU A 161 3.09 -5.39 -7.70
N ASN A 162 2.79 -4.23 -7.09
CA ASN A 162 3.57 -3.63 -5.99
C ASN A 162 3.68 -4.48 -4.71
N TYR A 163 2.69 -5.33 -4.41
CA TYR A 163 2.66 -6.14 -3.19
C TYR A 163 2.79 -7.63 -3.48
N THR A 164 2.95 -7.99 -4.75
CA THR A 164 2.89 -9.38 -5.21
C THR A 164 3.97 -10.25 -4.53
N SER A 165 5.17 -9.73 -4.31
CA SER A 165 6.23 -10.49 -3.62
C SER A 165 5.98 -10.66 -2.12
N LEU A 166 5.45 -9.64 -1.43
CA LEU A 166 5.11 -9.71 -0.01
C LEU A 166 3.93 -10.65 0.24
N VAL A 167 2.91 -10.58 -0.61
CA VAL A 167 1.76 -11.49 -0.60
C VAL A 167 2.25 -12.92 -0.85
N TYR A 168 3.04 -13.18 -1.89
CA TYR A 168 3.57 -14.52 -2.13
C TYR A 168 4.47 -15.04 -1.01
N LYS A 169 5.31 -14.17 -0.44
CA LYS A 169 6.13 -14.54 0.70
C LYS A 169 5.27 -14.94 1.89
N ALA A 170 4.26 -14.15 2.24
CA ALA A 170 3.36 -14.45 3.34
C ALA A 170 2.57 -15.75 3.10
N ILE A 171 2.05 -15.95 1.89
CA ILE A 171 1.35 -17.18 1.47
C ILE A 171 2.27 -18.40 1.59
N ASN A 172 3.48 -18.34 1.02
CA ASN A 172 4.45 -19.44 1.06
C ASN A 172 4.88 -19.77 2.49
N GLU A 173 5.19 -18.75 3.30
CA GLU A 173 5.57 -18.96 4.69
C GLU A 173 4.43 -19.58 5.51
N THR A 174 3.18 -19.17 5.25
CA THR A 174 1.99 -19.77 5.90
C THR A 174 1.78 -21.22 5.45
N ALA A 175 1.99 -21.51 4.17
CA ALA A 175 1.93 -22.86 3.63
C ALA A 175 3.01 -23.79 4.24
N ASP A 176 4.24 -23.29 4.35
CA ASP A 176 5.34 -23.99 5.00
C ASP A 176 5.04 -24.24 6.48
N ASP A 177 4.49 -23.26 7.19
CA ASP A 177 4.08 -23.41 8.59
C ASP A 177 2.98 -24.47 8.76
N ALA A 178 2.02 -24.54 7.85
CA ALA A 178 0.97 -25.57 7.88
C ALA A 178 1.53 -26.98 7.57
N ALA A 179 2.53 -27.08 6.68
CA ALA A 179 3.15 -28.35 6.30
C ALA A 179 4.20 -28.86 7.30
N ARG A 180 4.82 -27.96 8.09
CA ARG A 180 5.84 -28.30 9.08
C ARG A 180 5.30 -29.20 10.19
N TYR A 181 5.96 -30.34 10.40
CA TYR A 181 5.77 -31.20 11.55
C TYR A 181 6.78 -30.84 12.64
N LYS A 182 6.34 -30.28 13.77
CA LYS A 182 7.19 -30.16 14.97
C LYS A 182 7.08 -31.46 15.77
N SER A 183 8.18 -32.18 15.89
CA SER A 183 8.32 -33.43 16.65
C SER A 183 8.39 -33.23 18.17
N ASP A 184 8.11 -32.03 18.69
CA ASP A 184 8.07 -31.81 20.13
C ASP A 184 6.71 -32.27 20.67
N HIS A 185 6.77 -33.29 21.53
CA HIS A 185 5.65 -33.94 22.22
C HIS A 185 4.73 -33.02 23.05
N HIS A 186 4.89 -31.68 22.98
CA HIS A 186 4.13 -30.69 23.74
C HIS A 186 3.67 -29.46 22.92
N SER A 187 3.72 -29.46 21.58
CA SER A 187 3.23 -28.32 20.78
C SER A 187 2.01 -28.69 19.91
N PRO A 188 0.83 -28.05 20.10
CA PRO A 188 -0.35 -28.23 19.24
C PRO A 188 -0.19 -27.64 17.83
N ILE A 189 0.93 -26.95 17.56
CA ILE A 189 1.21 -26.26 16.31
C ILE A 189 1.81 -27.28 15.32
N GLY A 190 0.96 -27.79 14.43
CA GLY A 190 1.30 -28.76 13.38
C GLY A 190 0.43 -30.02 13.36
N ALA A 191 -0.26 -30.36 14.46
CA ALA A 191 -1.10 -31.58 14.53
C ALA A 191 -2.33 -31.55 13.60
N LYS A 192 -2.82 -30.35 13.27
CA LYS A 192 -3.96 -30.13 12.35
C LYS A 192 -3.53 -29.76 10.92
N LYS A 193 -2.21 -29.69 10.66
CA LYS A 193 -1.64 -29.14 9.42
C LYS A 193 -2.27 -27.81 9.02
N TYR A 194 -2.37 -26.90 9.99
CA TYR A 194 -3.06 -25.61 9.90
C TYR A 194 -2.13 -24.50 10.38
N ALA A 195 -2.08 -23.38 9.67
CA ALA A 195 -1.35 -22.21 10.08
C ALA A 195 -2.03 -20.91 9.63
N THR A 196 -1.79 -19.84 10.39
CA THR A 196 -2.22 -18.48 10.06
C THR A 196 -1.05 -17.52 10.16
N LYS A 197 -1.09 -16.44 9.37
CA LYS A 197 -0.06 -15.40 9.41
C LYS A 197 -0.66 -14.03 9.12
N GLU A 198 -0.17 -13.03 9.86
CA GLU A 198 -0.51 -11.63 9.65
C GLU A 198 0.75 -10.89 9.18
N THR A 199 0.71 -10.27 8.00
CA THR A 199 1.86 -9.58 7.42
C THR A 199 1.46 -8.17 7.03
N ARG A 200 2.20 -7.15 7.50
CA ARG A 200 1.95 -5.77 7.09
C ARG A 200 2.36 -5.57 5.63
N ILE A 201 1.42 -5.09 4.83
CA ILE A 201 1.62 -4.82 3.41
C ILE A 201 2.14 -3.38 3.23
N ASP A 202 1.57 -2.44 3.99
CA ASP A 202 2.02 -1.07 4.13
C ASP A 202 1.65 -0.49 5.51
N GLY A 203 1.62 0.85 5.65
CA GLY A 203 1.30 1.53 6.90
C GLY A 203 -0.17 1.42 7.34
N PHE A 204 -1.08 0.97 6.47
CA PHE A 204 -2.54 0.96 6.73
C PHE A 204 -3.17 -0.43 6.51
N GLN A 205 -2.57 -1.28 5.66
CA GLN A 205 -3.11 -2.61 5.30
C GLN A 205 -2.29 -3.76 5.87
N THR A 206 -3.00 -4.77 6.38
CA THR A 206 -2.42 -6.04 6.87
C THR A 206 -3.01 -7.19 6.07
N LEU A 207 -2.14 -8.07 5.58
CA LEU A 207 -2.51 -9.32 4.94
C LEU A 207 -2.74 -10.38 6.02
N TYR A 208 -3.94 -10.95 6.04
CA TYR A 208 -4.30 -12.12 6.82
C TYR A 208 -4.18 -13.33 5.89
N CYS A 209 -3.43 -14.35 6.29
CA CYS A 209 -3.22 -15.59 5.53
C CYS A 209 -3.59 -16.80 6.37
N GLU A 210 -4.21 -17.79 5.76
CA GLU A 210 -4.60 -19.08 6.35
C GLU A 210 -4.24 -20.20 5.38
N ALA A 211 -3.60 -21.27 5.85
CA ALA A 211 -3.32 -22.48 5.08
C ALA A 211 -3.66 -23.75 5.87
N GLN A 212 -4.27 -24.74 5.21
CA GLN A 212 -4.59 -26.03 5.82
C GLN A 212 -4.51 -27.20 4.84
N CYS A 213 -4.05 -28.36 5.32
CA CYS A 213 -4.13 -29.66 4.62
C CYS A 213 -4.96 -30.66 5.42
N THR A 214 -5.43 -31.73 4.77
CA THR A 214 -6.02 -32.87 5.49
C THR A 214 -4.96 -33.56 6.38
N PRO A 215 -5.26 -33.76 7.68
CA PRO A 215 -4.31 -34.35 8.64
C PRO A 215 -3.71 -35.71 8.27
N ASP A 216 -4.36 -36.50 7.42
CA ASP A 216 -3.89 -37.81 6.96
C ASP A 216 -2.75 -37.78 5.95
N LEU A 217 -2.37 -36.61 5.43
CA LEU A 217 -1.24 -36.48 4.50
C LEU A 217 0.11 -36.54 5.20
N SER A 218 1.17 -36.89 4.48
CA SER A 218 2.55 -36.66 4.95
C SER A 218 2.87 -35.14 4.97
N PRO A 219 3.92 -34.69 5.69
CA PRO A 219 4.42 -33.32 5.56
C PRO A 219 4.78 -32.96 4.11
N GLN A 220 5.39 -33.91 3.37
CA GLN A 220 5.76 -33.71 1.97
C GLN A 220 4.53 -33.54 1.07
N ASP A 221 3.50 -34.37 1.26
CA ASP A 221 2.27 -34.31 0.47
C ASP A 221 1.45 -33.07 0.78
N CYS A 222 1.45 -32.63 2.05
CA CYS A 222 0.84 -31.35 2.43
C CYS A 222 1.55 -30.16 1.78
N SER A 223 2.89 -30.13 1.86
CA SER A 223 3.70 -29.09 1.20
C SER A 223 3.46 -29.08 -0.31
N LYS A 224 3.43 -30.26 -0.94
CA LYS A 224 3.11 -30.42 -2.37
C LYS A 224 1.72 -29.86 -2.69
N CYS A 225 0.71 -30.19 -1.88
CA CYS A 225 -0.65 -29.72 -2.07
C CYS A 225 -0.72 -28.18 -2.03
N LEU A 226 -0.19 -27.57 -0.96
CA LEU A 226 -0.24 -26.12 -0.77
C LEU A 226 0.62 -25.37 -1.80
N ASN A 227 1.78 -25.90 -2.17
CA ASN A 227 2.65 -25.28 -3.19
C ASN A 227 2.02 -25.30 -4.58
N ILE A 228 1.36 -26.39 -4.97
CA ILE A 228 0.73 -26.48 -6.28
C ILE A 228 -0.40 -25.46 -6.39
N VAL A 229 -1.16 -25.25 -5.32
CA VAL A 229 -2.21 -24.23 -5.27
C VAL A 229 -1.63 -22.82 -5.41
N THR A 230 -0.46 -22.54 -4.83
CA THR A 230 0.26 -21.27 -5.01
C THR A 230 0.83 -21.11 -6.43
N ILE A 231 1.33 -22.18 -7.05
CA ILE A 231 1.93 -22.15 -8.39
C ILE A 231 0.87 -22.06 -9.50
N SER A 232 -0.21 -22.84 -9.40
CA SER A 232 -1.24 -22.93 -10.43
C SER A 232 -2.09 -21.66 -10.56
N HIS A 233 -2.23 -20.86 -9.49
CA HIS A 233 -3.01 -19.62 -9.51
C HIS A 233 -2.17 -18.34 -9.29
N GLY A 234 -0.96 -18.43 -8.72
CA GLY A 234 -0.10 -17.28 -8.44
C GLY A 234 0.74 -16.77 -9.61
N GLN A 235 1.09 -17.60 -10.61
CA GLN A 235 1.95 -17.09 -11.70
C GLN A 235 1.19 -16.41 -12.86
N GLY A 236 -0.13 -16.63 -13.00
CA GLY A 236 -0.88 -16.14 -14.16
C GLY A 236 -2.15 -15.35 -13.88
N SER A 237 -2.89 -15.67 -12.81
CA SER A 237 -4.32 -15.29 -12.74
C SER A 237 -4.64 -14.37 -11.56
N CYS A 238 -4.17 -14.66 -10.35
CA CYS A 238 -4.57 -13.88 -9.17
C CYS A 238 -3.48 -12.90 -8.75
N ARG A 239 -3.72 -11.60 -8.92
CA ARG A 239 -2.76 -10.51 -8.64
C ARG A 239 -3.31 -9.45 -7.67
N GLY A 240 -4.41 -9.77 -6.98
CA GLY A 240 -5.03 -8.91 -5.96
C GLY A 240 -4.56 -9.24 -4.54
N LEU A 241 -4.99 -8.41 -3.58
CA LEU A 241 -4.71 -8.58 -2.14
C LEU A 241 -5.73 -9.49 -1.42
N SER A 242 -6.63 -10.12 -2.18
CA SER A 242 -7.60 -11.10 -1.70
C SER A 242 -7.65 -12.29 -2.65
N GLY A 243 -7.65 -13.50 -2.10
CA GLY A 243 -7.74 -14.74 -2.83
C GLY A 243 -8.03 -15.94 -1.94
N SER A 244 -8.85 -16.86 -2.42
CA SER A 244 -9.09 -18.16 -1.83
C SER A 244 -8.87 -19.23 -2.89
N PHE A 245 -8.05 -20.21 -2.53
CA PHE A 245 -7.76 -21.36 -3.37
C PHE A 245 -7.96 -22.65 -2.60
N ARG A 246 -8.61 -23.62 -3.23
CA ARG A 246 -8.98 -24.86 -2.59
C ARG A 246 -8.89 -26.02 -3.56
N ASN A 247 -8.46 -27.16 -3.05
CA ASN A 247 -8.62 -28.46 -3.69
C ASN A 247 -9.13 -29.46 -2.63
N PRO A 248 -9.37 -30.73 -3.01
CA PRO A 248 -9.89 -31.72 -2.07
C PRO A 248 -9.01 -32.03 -0.85
N SER A 249 -7.71 -31.73 -0.91
CA SER A 249 -6.71 -32.09 0.09
C SER A 249 -6.15 -30.88 0.88
N CYS A 250 -6.29 -29.66 0.38
CA CYS A 250 -5.80 -28.44 1.04
C CYS A 250 -6.52 -27.16 0.59
N LYS A 251 -6.41 -26.12 1.42
CA LYS A 251 -6.96 -24.77 1.23
C LYS A 251 -5.89 -23.74 1.59
N ILE A 252 -5.86 -22.64 0.86
CA ILE A 252 -5.16 -21.41 1.25
C ILE A 252 -6.08 -20.22 1.00
N LYS A 253 -6.15 -19.28 1.94
CA LYS A 253 -6.95 -18.06 1.83
C LYS A 253 -6.14 -16.88 2.33
N TYR A 254 -6.25 -15.74 1.67
CA TYR A 254 -5.66 -14.50 2.11
C TYR A 254 -6.57 -13.31 1.77
N ASP A 255 -6.55 -12.29 2.63
CA ASP A 255 -7.32 -11.06 2.45
C ASP A 255 -6.71 -9.91 3.28
N VAL A 256 -7.16 -8.68 3.03
CA VAL A 256 -6.72 -7.45 3.75
C VAL A 256 -7.56 -7.12 4.98
N TYR A 257 -8.62 -7.90 5.22
CA TYR A 257 -9.42 -7.85 6.45
C TYR A 257 -9.38 -9.22 7.17
N PRO A 258 -9.54 -9.23 8.50
CA PRO A 258 -9.47 -10.47 9.28
C PRO A 258 -10.68 -11.36 8.99
N PHE A 259 -10.43 -12.59 8.53
CA PHE A 259 -11.48 -13.57 8.19
C PHE A 259 -11.42 -14.87 9.01
N TYR A 260 -10.31 -15.18 9.67
CA TYR A 260 -10.18 -16.35 10.54
C TYR A 260 -10.22 -15.95 12.02
N ARG A 261 -10.74 -16.85 12.85
CA ARG A 261 -10.82 -16.63 14.30
C ARG A 261 -9.41 -16.60 14.94
N PRO A 262 -9.06 -15.57 15.74
CA PRO A 262 -7.72 -15.46 16.33
C PRO A 262 -7.36 -16.54 17.36
N SER A 263 -8.36 -17.15 18.00
CA SER A 263 -8.19 -18.25 18.96
C SER A 263 -9.46 -19.10 19.06
N ILE A 264 -9.27 -20.41 19.26
CA ILE A 264 -10.32 -21.39 19.56
C ILE A 264 -10.75 -21.38 21.03
N THR A 265 -10.10 -20.61 21.90
CA THR A 265 -10.58 -20.36 23.26
C THR A 265 -11.86 -19.51 23.25
N PRO A 266 -12.67 -19.55 24.32
CA PRO A 266 -13.80 -18.65 24.47
C PRO A 266 -13.39 -17.19 24.26
N ALA A 267 -14.27 -16.38 23.67
CA ALA A 267 -14.02 -14.96 23.52
C ALA A 267 -13.80 -14.32 24.90
N PRO A 268 -12.95 -13.29 25.02
CA PRO A 268 -12.79 -12.55 26.27
C PRO A 268 -14.16 -12.04 26.79
N SER A 269 -14.36 -12.07 28.11
CA SER A 269 -15.64 -11.71 28.75
C SER A 269 -16.11 -10.29 28.39
N GLU A 270 -15.16 -9.37 28.21
CA GLU A 270 -15.38 -8.03 27.67
C GLU A 270 -14.43 -7.82 26.49
N LEU A 271 -14.91 -7.20 25.40
CA LEU A 271 -14.10 -6.93 24.21
C LEU A 271 -13.51 -5.50 24.20
N VAL A 272 -14.05 -4.62 25.03
CA VAL A 272 -13.55 -3.26 25.30
C VAL A 272 -13.89 -2.91 26.74
N PRO A 273 -13.00 -2.25 27.51
CA PRO A 273 -13.34 -1.76 28.85
C PRO A 273 -14.56 -0.84 28.80
N ILE A 274 -15.56 -1.10 29.64
CA ILE A 274 -16.70 -0.20 29.81
C ILE A 274 -16.16 1.10 30.41
N LYS A 275 -16.01 2.15 29.58
CA LYS A 275 -15.89 3.50 30.13
C LYS A 275 -17.21 3.79 30.83
N ASN A 276 -17.19 3.90 32.14
CA ASN A 276 -18.25 4.55 32.90
C ASN A 276 -18.29 6.02 32.49
N SER A 277 -18.86 6.34 31.32
CA SER A 277 -19.28 7.70 31.03
C SER A 277 -20.61 7.92 31.72
N SER A 278 -20.53 8.23 33.01
CA SER A 278 -21.46 9.19 33.60
C SER A 278 -21.23 10.54 32.90
N SER A 279 -21.78 10.69 31.70
CA SER A 279 -22.00 12.01 31.10
C SER A 279 -23.45 12.05 30.65
N THR A 280 -24.23 12.79 31.42
CA THR A 280 -25.47 13.46 31.03
C THR A 280 -25.71 13.43 29.51
N LYS A 281 -26.80 12.80 29.09
CA LYS A 281 -27.42 13.03 27.77
C LYS A 281 -27.45 14.55 27.52
N PRO A 282 -26.68 15.10 26.56
CA PRO A 282 -26.78 16.51 26.25
C PRO A 282 -28.09 16.71 25.51
N LYS A 283 -28.99 17.49 26.10
CA LYS A 283 -30.13 18.09 25.41
C LYS A 283 -29.61 18.81 24.16
N HIS A 284 -30.37 18.67 23.06
CA HIS A 284 -30.19 19.31 21.77
C HIS A 284 -29.44 20.66 21.83
N SER A 285 -28.21 20.69 21.33
CA SER A 285 -27.58 21.91 20.81
C SER A 285 -27.32 21.71 19.32
N GLN A 286 -27.75 22.68 18.51
CA GLN A 286 -27.76 22.66 17.04
C GLN A 286 -26.37 22.60 16.38
N HIS A 287 -25.27 22.64 17.16
CA HIS A 287 -23.89 22.60 16.66
C HIS A 287 -23.22 21.21 16.73
N ASN A 288 -23.76 20.23 17.45
CA ASN A 288 -23.11 18.92 17.67
C ASN A 288 -23.34 17.89 16.55
N ALA A 289 -23.92 18.27 15.41
CA ALA A 289 -24.24 17.35 14.31
C ALA A 289 -23.27 17.44 13.12
N TYR A 290 -22.46 18.49 13.02
CA TYR A 290 -21.49 18.68 11.92
C TYR A 290 -20.29 17.74 12.09
N LEU A 291 -19.82 17.16 10.98
CA LEU A 291 -18.66 16.24 10.97
C LEU A 291 -17.47 16.83 10.23
N SER A 292 -17.63 17.13 8.93
CA SER A 292 -16.55 17.64 8.08
C SER A 292 -17.12 18.22 6.78
N HIS A 293 -16.30 18.93 6.00
CA HIS A 293 -16.60 19.33 4.63
C HIS A 293 -15.34 19.33 3.77
N HIS A 294 -15.53 19.30 2.45
CA HIS A 294 -14.47 19.40 1.46
C HIS A 294 -14.90 20.34 0.33
N CYS A 295 -14.06 21.34 0.03
CA CYS A 295 -14.25 22.29 -1.07
C CYS A 295 -13.16 22.12 -2.13
N SER A 296 -13.50 22.17 -3.42
CA SER A 296 -12.52 22.13 -4.52
C SER A 296 -11.55 23.31 -4.53
N LYS A 297 -10.28 23.08 -4.88
CA LYS A 297 -9.21 24.11 -4.87
C LYS A 297 -9.06 24.93 -6.17
N ASN A 298 -9.64 24.49 -7.30
CA ASN A 298 -9.53 25.18 -8.60
C ASN A 298 -10.63 26.24 -8.79
N ASN A 299 -10.52 27.34 -8.05
CA ASN A 299 -11.53 28.40 -8.08
C ASN A 299 -11.17 29.45 -9.14
N THR A 300 -11.65 29.28 -10.37
CA THR A 300 -11.80 30.42 -11.28
C THR A 300 -13.04 31.17 -10.83
N PHE A 301 -12.86 32.37 -10.28
CA PHE A 301 -13.97 33.19 -9.81
C PHE A 301 -14.99 33.41 -10.95
N SER A 302 -16.23 32.96 -10.72
CA SER A 302 -17.32 33.09 -11.68
C SER A 302 -18.59 33.47 -10.93
N ASN A 303 -19.05 34.71 -11.13
CA ASN A 303 -20.31 35.20 -10.57
C ASN A 303 -21.51 34.34 -11.00
N THR A 304 -21.47 33.82 -12.23
CA THR A 304 -22.50 32.91 -12.77
C THR A 304 -22.54 31.59 -12.01
N LEU A 305 -21.37 30.99 -11.70
CA LEU A 305 -21.29 29.76 -10.92
C LEU A 305 -21.81 29.98 -9.49
N ALA A 306 -21.37 31.05 -8.82
CA ALA A 306 -21.81 31.37 -7.47
C ALA A 306 -23.34 31.61 -7.40
N SER A 307 -23.92 32.23 -8.43
CA SER A 307 -25.38 32.37 -8.56
C SER A 307 -26.07 31.03 -8.74
N ASN A 308 -25.55 30.15 -9.61
CA ASN A 308 -26.12 28.82 -9.86
C ASN A 308 -26.06 27.95 -8.60
N VAL A 309 -24.96 27.99 -7.83
CA VAL A 309 -24.83 27.28 -6.56
C VAL A 309 -25.82 27.81 -5.53
N ARG A 310 -25.97 29.14 -5.40
CA ARG A 310 -26.98 29.72 -4.50
C ARG A 310 -28.40 29.29 -4.83
N SER A 311 -28.77 29.30 -6.12
CA SER A 311 -30.08 28.80 -6.55
C SER A 311 -30.26 27.31 -6.26
N LEU A 312 -29.21 26.49 -6.48
CA LEU A 312 -29.22 25.05 -6.19
C LEU A 312 -29.44 24.79 -4.70
N LEU A 313 -28.66 25.43 -3.82
CA LEU A 313 -28.76 25.27 -2.38
C LEU A 313 -30.12 25.76 -1.85
N SER A 314 -30.67 26.84 -2.43
CA SER A 314 -32.02 27.32 -2.12
C SER A 314 -33.11 26.32 -2.54
N SER A 315 -32.94 25.63 -3.68
CA SER A 315 -33.86 24.57 -4.11
C SER A 315 -33.77 23.35 -3.21
N MET A 316 -32.59 23.03 -2.68
CA MET A 316 -32.39 21.90 -1.77
C MET A 316 -32.95 22.16 -0.38
N SER A 317 -32.75 23.37 0.17
CA SER A 317 -33.26 23.73 1.49
C SER A 317 -34.78 23.85 1.53
N SER A 318 -35.41 24.16 0.40
CA SER A 318 -36.87 24.22 0.25
C SER A 318 -37.50 22.88 -0.16
N TYR A 319 -36.70 21.84 -0.39
CA TYR A 319 -37.22 20.53 -0.78
C TYR A 319 -37.95 19.85 0.40
N ASP A 320 -39.11 19.29 0.09
CA ASP A 320 -39.91 18.53 1.04
C ASP A 320 -39.27 17.16 1.33
N THR A 321 -38.60 17.06 2.47
CA THR A 321 -37.88 15.87 2.92
C THR A 321 -38.79 14.73 3.36
N THR A 322 -40.12 14.93 3.41
CA THR A 322 -41.10 13.92 3.86
C THR A 322 -41.21 12.71 2.93
N LYS A 323 -40.78 12.82 1.67
CA LYS A 323 -40.94 11.75 0.67
C LYS A 323 -39.85 10.68 0.79
N ASN A 324 -38.57 11.04 0.58
CA ASN A 324 -37.50 10.03 0.41
C ASN A 324 -36.20 10.32 1.18
N GLY A 325 -36.06 11.44 1.90
CA GLY A 325 -34.79 11.82 2.55
C GLY A 325 -33.57 11.94 1.61
N PHE A 326 -33.79 11.87 0.29
CA PHE A 326 -32.80 11.98 -0.76
C PHE A 326 -33.36 12.87 -1.85
N PHE A 327 -32.53 13.76 -2.37
CA PHE A 327 -32.90 14.67 -3.45
C PHE A 327 -31.70 14.91 -4.33
N LYS A 328 -31.89 14.86 -5.65
CA LYS A 328 -30.88 15.11 -6.67
C LYS A 328 -31.50 16.05 -7.70
N THR A 329 -30.81 17.14 -8.03
CA THR A 329 -31.29 18.11 -9.01
C THR A 329 -30.13 18.81 -9.70
N THR A 330 -30.41 19.42 -10.84
CA THR A 330 -29.47 20.20 -11.63
C THR A 330 -30.08 21.56 -11.92
N ILE A 331 -29.37 22.62 -11.56
CA ILE A 331 -29.75 23.99 -11.88
C ILE A 331 -28.68 24.58 -12.80
N ASN A 332 -29.08 24.89 -14.03
CA ASN A 332 -28.21 25.36 -15.10
C ASN A 332 -27.05 24.38 -15.36
N THR A 333 -25.87 24.68 -14.84
CA THR A 333 -24.63 23.91 -15.04
C THR A 333 -24.11 23.25 -13.77
N VAL A 334 -24.87 23.30 -12.66
CA VAL A 334 -24.48 22.74 -11.37
C VAL A 334 -25.47 21.67 -10.95
N SER A 335 -24.95 20.47 -10.71
CA SER A 335 -25.72 19.35 -10.18
C SER A 335 -25.43 19.18 -8.70
N GLY A 336 -26.45 18.84 -7.93
CA GLY A 336 -26.30 18.59 -6.51
C GLY A 336 -27.21 17.48 -6.02
N LEU A 337 -26.83 16.87 -4.90
CA LEU A 337 -27.70 16.00 -4.13
C LEU A 337 -27.50 16.15 -2.63
N PHE A 338 -28.51 15.75 -1.87
CA PHE A 338 -28.36 15.45 -0.44
C PHE A 338 -28.94 14.08 -0.13
N MET A 339 -28.45 13.46 0.94
CA MET A 339 -29.02 12.26 1.52
C MET A 339 -29.04 12.36 3.04
N CYS A 340 -30.19 12.04 3.63
CA CYS A 340 -30.39 11.87 5.05
C CYS A 340 -30.21 10.41 5.45
N ARG A 341 -29.78 10.20 6.68
CA ARG A 341 -29.69 8.87 7.28
C ARG A 341 -31.06 8.18 7.29
N GLY A 342 -31.06 6.89 6.95
CA GLY A 342 -32.25 6.07 6.73
C GLY A 342 -33.33 6.18 7.80
N ASN A 343 -32.92 6.08 9.06
CA ASN A 343 -33.82 6.04 10.22
C ASN A 343 -34.28 7.42 10.74
N LEU A 344 -34.01 8.53 10.03
CA LEU A 344 -34.38 9.86 10.50
C LEU A 344 -35.81 10.27 10.11
N SER A 345 -36.47 10.97 11.02
CA SER A 345 -37.72 11.68 10.76
C SER A 345 -37.53 12.76 9.69
N ALA A 346 -38.60 13.08 8.97
CA ALA A 346 -38.59 14.12 7.94
C ALA A 346 -38.12 15.48 8.51
N THR A 347 -38.53 15.80 9.74
CA THR A 347 -38.15 17.04 10.43
C THR A 347 -36.65 17.12 10.72
N LEU A 348 -36.05 16.05 11.26
CA LEU A 348 -34.62 16.03 11.55
C LEU A 348 -33.79 16.07 10.26
N CYS A 349 -34.26 15.38 9.22
CA CYS A 349 -33.68 15.46 7.89
C CYS A 349 -33.72 16.88 7.33
N HIS A 350 -34.88 17.56 7.42
CA HIS A 350 -35.05 18.93 6.94
C HIS A 350 -34.10 19.92 7.65
N ILE A 351 -34.04 19.86 8.99
CA ILE A 351 -33.14 20.71 9.78
C ILE A 351 -31.68 20.47 9.39
N CYS A 352 -31.30 19.21 9.20
CA CYS A 352 -29.94 18.87 8.79
C CYS A 352 -29.58 19.45 7.42
N VAL A 353 -30.46 19.28 6.43
CA VAL A 353 -30.26 19.79 5.06
C VAL A 353 -30.22 21.33 5.05
N LEU A 354 -31.08 21.98 5.83
CA LEU A 354 -31.08 23.44 5.96
C LEU A 354 -29.76 23.95 6.55
N ASN A 355 -29.26 23.32 7.62
CA ASN A 355 -27.96 23.68 8.19
C ASN A 355 -26.81 23.40 7.21
N ALA A 356 -26.84 22.26 6.52
CA ALA A 356 -25.82 21.88 5.56
C ALA A 356 -25.76 22.85 4.36
N THR A 357 -26.90 23.26 3.82
CA THR A 357 -26.98 24.24 2.72
C THR A 357 -26.46 25.62 3.13
N GLN A 358 -26.79 26.08 4.34
CA GLN A 358 -26.28 27.36 4.86
C GLN A 358 -24.76 27.32 5.06
N PHE A 359 -24.26 26.28 5.71
CA PHE A 359 -22.84 26.14 6.06
C PHE A 359 -21.96 25.94 4.81
N ILE A 360 -22.36 25.06 3.88
CA ILE A 360 -21.57 24.84 2.66
C ILE A 360 -21.55 26.10 1.77
N SER A 361 -22.59 26.93 1.82
CA SER A 361 -22.63 28.19 1.10
C SER A 361 -21.67 29.23 1.67
N SER A 362 -21.36 29.20 2.98
CA SER A 362 -20.40 30.11 3.60
C SER A 362 -18.96 29.64 3.44
N GLU A 363 -18.72 28.33 3.57
CA GLU A 363 -17.36 27.77 3.55
C GLU A 363 -16.84 27.49 2.14
N CYS A 364 -17.71 27.12 1.20
CA CYS A 364 -17.33 26.79 -0.19
C CYS A 364 -17.91 27.77 -1.25
N PRO A 365 -17.90 29.11 -1.06
CA PRO A 365 -18.67 30.06 -1.87
C PRO A 365 -18.27 30.11 -3.35
N PHE A 366 -17.07 29.65 -3.69
CA PHE A 366 -16.51 29.71 -5.06
C PHE A 366 -16.04 28.36 -5.59
N SER A 367 -16.34 27.27 -4.88
CA SER A 367 -15.89 25.95 -5.28
C SER A 367 -16.76 25.38 -6.38
N GLN A 368 -16.12 24.72 -7.36
CA GLN A 368 -16.83 24.05 -8.46
C GLN A 368 -17.49 22.76 -8.00
N GLU A 369 -16.94 22.15 -6.95
CA GLU A 369 -17.50 20.98 -6.29
C GLU A 369 -17.27 21.10 -4.79
N ALA A 370 -18.23 20.62 -4.01
CA ALA A 370 -18.10 20.53 -2.56
C ALA A 370 -18.99 19.42 -1.99
N ILE A 371 -18.62 18.93 -0.81
CA ILE A 371 -19.42 18.01 0.00
C ILE A 371 -19.31 18.39 1.47
N ILE A 372 -20.39 18.25 2.21
CA ILE A 372 -20.47 18.45 3.66
C ILE A 372 -21.15 17.25 4.31
N TRP A 373 -20.59 16.75 5.41
CA TRP A 373 -21.11 15.63 6.18
C TRP A 373 -21.57 16.09 7.56
N TYR A 374 -22.75 15.62 7.94
CA TYR A 374 -23.31 15.68 9.28
C TYR A 374 -23.62 14.25 9.74
N ASN A 375 -23.81 14.05 11.05
CA ASN A 375 -24.27 12.77 11.62
C ASN A 375 -25.64 12.33 11.06
N TYR A 376 -26.43 13.27 10.55
CA TYR A 376 -27.81 13.04 10.12
C TYR A 376 -28.01 13.12 8.60
N CYS A 377 -27.16 13.82 7.88
CA CYS A 377 -27.27 13.96 6.44
C CYS A 377 -25.92 14.35 5.84
N PHE A 378 -25.79 14.24 4.53
CA PHE A 378 -24.73 14.93 3.80
C PHE A 378 -25.31 15.59 2.56
N LEU A 379 -24.59 16.58 2.04
CA LEU A 379 -24.95 17.29 0.83
C LEU A 379 -23.70 17.49 -0.03
N ARG A 380 -23.83 17.30 -1.34
CA ARG A 380 -22.76 17.57 -2.30
C ARG A 380 -23.27 18.24 -3.57
N TYR A 381 -22.40 19.01 -4.20
CA TYR A 381 -22.64 19.57 -5.53
C TYR A 381 -21.36 19.54 -6.37
N SER A 382 -21.53 19.57 -7.70
CA SER A 382 -20.44 19.65 -8.67
C SER A 382 -20.89 20.38 -9.93
N LYS A 383 -19.95 21.09 -10.57
CA LYS A 383 -20.12 21.74 -11.86
C LYS A 383 -20.11 20.69 -12.96
N GLY A 384 -21.27 20.44 -13.54
CA GLY A 384 -21.45 19.45 -14.58
C GLY A 384 -22.93 19.06 -14.75
N PRO A 385 -23.27 18.39 -15.86
CA PRO A 385 -24.64 18.02 -16.17
C PRO A 385 -25.20 16.92 -15.26
N SER A 386 -24.34 16.20 -14.51
CA SER A 386 -24.73 15.14 -13.60
C SER A 386 -23.65 14.86 -12.55
N LEU A 387 -24.06 14.41 -11.37
CA LEU A 387 -23.15 13.80 -10.38
C LEU A 387 -22.91 12.33 -10.73
N SER A 388 -21.67 11.88 -10.56
CA SER A 388 -21.33 10.45 -10.67
C SER A 388 -22.07 9.65 -9.59
N THR A 389 -22.56 8.48 -9.98
CA THR A 389 -23.40 7.60 -9.16
C THR A 389 -22.59 6.70 -8.23
N ASN A 390 -21.27 6.55 -8.45
CA ASN A 390 -20.40 5.71 -7.60
C ASN A 390 -19.10 6.46 -7.26
N ASP A 391 -19.26 7.61 -6.60
CA ASP A 391 -18.16 8.39 -6.05
C ASP A 391 -17.72 7.86 -4.70
N THR A 392 -16.45 7.50 -4.59
CA THR A 392 -15.79 7.06 -3.35
C THR A 392 -14.87 8.13 -2.76
N THR A 393 -14.75 9.31 -3.36
CA THR A 393 -13.88 10.38 -2.87
C THR A 393 -14.56 11.75 -2.95
N PRO A 394 -14.28 12.67 -2.01
CA PRO A 394 -13.45 12.53 -0.81
C PRO A 394 -14.09 11.64 0.27
N VAL A 395 -13.29 11.13 1.22
CA VAL A 395 -13.75 10.21 2.29
C VAL A 395 -13.73 10.93 3.64
N TYR A 396 -14.73 10.66 4.48
CA TYR A 396 -14.70 11.02 5.89
C TYR A 396 -14.45 9.79 6.77
N HIS A 397 -13.58 9.93 7.77
CA HIS A 397 -13.26 8.91 8.76
C HIS A 397 -13.48 9.44 10.17
N ASP A 398 -14.14 8.64 10.99
CA ASP A 398 -14.27 8.81 12.44
C ASP A 398 -13.95 7.45 13.05
N LEU A 399 -12.66 7.09 13.09
CA LEU A 399 -12.18 5.79 13.57
C LEU A 399 -11.16 6.03 14.69
N THR A 400 -11.29 5.30 15.80
CA THR A 400 -10.24 5.29 16.82
C THR A 400 -9.19 4.27 16.44
N ILE A 401 -7.94 4.72 16.24
CA ILE A 401 -6.80 3.87 15.89
C ILE A 401 -5.73 3.90 16.99
N VAL A 402 -5.06 2.77 17.24
CA VAL A 402 -3.93 2.69 18.17
C VAL A 402 -2.61 2.63 17.39
N SER A 403 -1.59 3.35 17.85
CA SER A 403 -0.24 3.33 17.28
C SER A 403 0.61 2.11 17.67
N THR A 404 0.04 1.15 18.41
CA THR A 404 0.78 0.00 18.93
C THR A 404 1.15 -0.97 17.82
N SER A 405 2.41 -1.40 17.83
CA SER A 405 2.96 -2.35 16.87
C SER A 405 2.57 -3.81 17.12
N ASN A 406 1.68 -4.13 18.07
CA ASN A 406 1.16 -5.48 18.32
C ASN A 406 -0.23 -5.43 18.98
N PRO A 407 -1.33 -5.77 18.28
CA PRO A 407 -2.65 -5.83 18.87
C PRO A 407 -2.76 -7.03 19.81
N ASN A 408 -3.39 -6.84 20.97
CA ASN A 408 -3.62 -7.92 21.91
C ASN A 408 -4.73 -8.88 21.40
N LEU A 409 -4.92 -10.02 22.08
CA LEU A 409 -5.91 -11.03 21.66
C LEU A 409 -7.34 -10.46 21.61
N GLN A 410 -7.69 -9.57 22.53
CA GLN A 410 -9.00 -8.92 22.62
C GLN A 410 -9.26 -8.01 21.41
N GLN A 411 -8.26 -7.21 21.00
CA GLN A 411 -8.32 -6.38 19.79
C GLN A 411 -8.41 -7.23 18.52
N ARG A 412 -7.68 -8.35 18.45
CA ARG A 412 -7.80 -9.26 17.30
C ARG A 412 -9.20 -9.87 17.22
N PHE A 413 -9.80 -10.26 18.36
CA PHE A 413 -11.20 -10.70 18.41
C PHE A 413 -12.17 -9.59 18.01
N LEU A 414 -11.89 -8.34 18.40
CA LEU A 414 -12.66 -7.17 18.02
C LEU A 414 -12.73 -6.99 16.50
N SER A 415 -11.57 -6.89 15.87
CA SER A 415 -11.43 -6.65 14.44
C SER A 415 -12.05 -7.78 13.63
N TRP A 416 -11.81 -9.04 14.02
CA TRP A 416 -12.44 -10.20 13.38
C TRP A 416 -13.96 -10.18 13.51
N THR A 417 -14.49 -9.90 14.72
CA THR A 417 -15.95 -9.89 14.94
C THR A 417 -16.62 -8.80 14.10
N LEU A 418 -16.05 -7.59 14.09
CA LEU A 418 -16.57 -6.49 13.28
C LEU A 418 -16.46 -6.78 11.77
N ALA A 419 -15.33 -7.33 11.32
CA ALA A 419 -15.14 -7.69 9.91
C ALA A 419 -16.17 -8.71 9.43
N ASN A 420 -16.43 -9.77 10.20
CA ASN A 420 -17.47 -10.74 9.87
C ASN A 420 -18.86 -10.12 9.83
N ILE A 421 -19.18 -9.24 10.79
CA ILE A 421 -20.50 -8.57 10.82
C ILE A 421 -20.66 -7.67 9.61
N LEU A 422 -19.65 -6.86 9.27
CA LEU A 422 -19.71 -5.96 8.10
C LEU A 422 -19.71 -6.73 6.77
N TYR A 423 -19.04 -7.87 6.70
CA TYR A 423 -19.08 -8.76 5.55
C TYR A 423 -20.47 -9.39 5.36
N GLU A 424 -21.11 -9.85 6.44
CA GLU A 424 -22.48 -10.39 6.39
C GLU A 424 -23.57 -9.34 6.11
N MET A 425 -23.24 -8.05 6.13
CA MET A 425 -24.17 -6.96 5.79
C MET A 425 -24.22 -6.67 4.27
N GLN A 426 -23.49 -7.44 3.46
CA GLN A 426 -23.54 -7.43 2.00
C GLN A 426 -24.56 -8.47 1.48
N TYR A 427 -25.71 -7.96 0.99
CA TYR A 427 -26.90 -8.63 0.41
C TYR A 427 -27.90 -9.27 1.42
N LYS A 428 -29.24 -9.17 1.31
CA LYS A 428 -30.19 -9.17 0.17
C LYS A 428 -31.57 -8.58 0.60
N PRO A 429 -32.57 -8.59 -0.30
CA PRO A 429 -33.38 -7.43 -0.68
C PRO A 429 -34.45 -7.08 0.36
N ASP A 430 -34.55 -5.81 0.73
CA ASP A 430 -35.86 -5.29 1.09
C ASP A 430 -36.22 -4.26 0.03
N GLU A 431 -37.07 -4.67 -0.92
CA GLU A 431 -37.71 -3.77 -1.89
C GLU A 431 -38.52 -2.65 -1.19
N SER A 432 -38.62 -2.68 0.15
CA SER A 432 -39.47 -1.80 0.95
C SER A 432 -38.79 -0.55 1.53
N THR A 433 -37.45 -0.42 1.57
CA THR A 433 -36.84 0.79 2.16
C THR A 433 -36.42 1.82 1.11
N ILE A 434 -37.26 2.85 0.96
CA ILE A 434 -37.05 4.04 0.11
C ILE A 434 -35.66 4.72 0.29
N LYS A 435 -34.96 4.43 1.39
CA LYS A 435 -33.70 5.08 1.80
C LYS A 435 -32.43 4.20 1.69
N ASN A 436 -32.53 2.99 1.09
CA ASN A 436 -31.39 2.11 0.75
C ASN A 436 -30.37 1.91 1.88
N TYR A 437 -30.86 1.52 3.08
CA TYR A 437 -30.04 1.32 4.28
C TYR A 437 -30.36 -0.01 4.97
N GLY A 438 -29.39 -0.56 5.70
CA GLY A 438 -29.54 -1.76 6.50
C GLY A 438 -28.95 -1.58 7.90
N THR A 439 -29.54 -2.23 8.89
CA THR A 439 -29.05 -2.23 10.27
C THR A 439 -28.93 -3.64 10.81
N LYS A 440 -27.98 -3.87 11.73
CA LYS A 440 -27.83 -5.15 12.43
C LYS A 440 -27.34 -4.91 13.84
N ALA A 441 -27.93 -5.63 14.78
CA ALA A 441 -27.53 -5.64 16.18
C ALA A 441 -27.02 -7.04 16.53
N VAL A 442 -25.77 -7.13 16.98
CA VAL A 442 -25.15 -8.40 17.36
C VAL A 442 -24.71 -8.32 18.81
N LYS A 443 -25.31 -9.17 19.66
CA LYS A 443 -24.89 -9.35 21.04
C LYS A 443 -23.50 -9.97 21.06
N LEU A 444 -22.51 -9.22 21.56
CA LEU A 444 -21.11 -9.64 21.65
C LEU A 444 -20.87 -10.48 22.92
N ASN A 445 -21.50 -10.08 24.02
CA ASN A 445 -21.51 -10.76 25.32
C ASN A 445 -22.75 -10.32 26.10
N ASP A 446 -22.86 -10.69 27.38
CA ASP A 446 -24.02 -10.34 28.21
C ASP A 446 -24.20 -8.84 28.48
N HIS A 447 -23.17 -8.02 28.24
CA HIS A 447 -23.16 -6.59 28.54
C HIS A 447 -23.04 -5.70 27.30
N GLN A 448 -22.56 -6.21 26.18
CA GLN A 448 -22.22 -5.43 24.98
C GLN A 448 -23.02 -5.91 23.77
N THR A 449 -23.71 -4.98 23.11
CA THR A 449 -24.35 -5.18 21.81
C THR A 449 -23.72 -4.23 20.80
N LEU A 450 -23.27 -4.76 19.67
CA LEU A 450 -22.76 -3.96 18.57
C LEU A 450 -23.90 -3.62 17.62
N HIS A 451 -24.12 -2.33 17.41
CA HIS A 451 -25.06 -1.81 16.44
C HIS A 451 -24.30 -1.36 15.19
N THR A 452 -24.69 -1.86 14.02
CA THR A 452 -24.13 -1.46 12.73
C THR A 452 -25.23 -0.89 11.83
N LEU A 453 -24.85 0.07 10.98
CA LEU A 453 -25.68 0.64 9.92
C LEU A 453 -24.84 0.79 8.66
N VAL A 454 -25.38 0.37 7.53
CA VAL A 454 -24.83 0.60 6.19
C VAL A 454 -25.88 1.33 5.36
N GLN A 455 -25.47 2.27 4.50
CA GLN A 455 -26.41 2.96 3.62
C GLN A 455 -25.72 3.38 2.32
N CYS A 456 -26.44 3.25 1.21
CA CYS A 456 -26.01 3.70 -0.12
C CYS A 456 -26.95 4.81 -0.62
N THR A 457 -26.50 5.66 -1.54
CA THR A 457 -27.43 6.58 -2.18
C THR A 457 -28.46 5.81 -3.02
N PRO A 458 -29.74 6.23 -3.04
CA PRO A 458 -30.79 5.51 -3.78
C PRO A 458 -30.57 5.41 -5.29
N ASP A 459 -29.61 6.15 -5.85
CA ASP A 459 -29.26 6.09 -7.28
C ASP A 459 -28.20 5.02 -7.63
N LEU A 460 -27.72 4.22 -6.67
CA LEU A 460 -26.84 3.08 -6.94
C LEU A 460 -27.63 1.83 -7.28
N SER A 461 -27.10 1.04 -8.21
CA SER A 461 -27.52 -0.34 -8.39
C SER A 461 -27.13 -1.19 -7.17
N TYR A 462 -27.74 -2.36 -7.03
CA TYR A 462 -27.36 -3.32 -6.00
C TYR A 462 -25.86 -3.64 -6.03
N SER A 463 -25.32 -3.96 -7.22
CA SER A 463 -23.90 -4.32 -7.39
C SER A 463 -22.96 -3.16 -7.11
N ASP A 464 -23.36 -1.93 -7.45
CA ASP A 464 -22.53 -0.74 -7.15
C ASP A 464 -22.52 -0.43 -5.66
N CYS A 465 -23.66 -0.58 -4.98
CA CYS A 465 -23.76 -0.42 -3.53
C CYS A 465 -22.91 -1.46 -2.80
N ASP A 466 -23.02 -2.73 -3.21
CA ASP A 466 -22.21 -3.83 -2.70
C ASP A 466 -20.71 -3.54 -2.87
N SER A 467 -20.29 -3.17 -4.09
CA SER A 467 -18.91 -2.80 -4.37
C SER A 467 -18.44 -1.59 -3.55
N CYS A 468 -19.29 -0.59 -3.36
CA CYS A 468 -18.99 0.61 -2.57
C CYS A 468 -18.74 0.27 -1.09
N LEU A 469 -19.64 -0.51 -0.48
CA LEU A 469 -19.50 -0.96 0.92
C LEU A 469 -18.29 -1.89 1.09
N HIS A 470 -18.05 -2.76 0.12
CA HIS A 470 -16.88 -3.64 0.11
C HIS A 470 -15.57 -2.86 0.05
N ASN A 471 -15.52 -1.77 -0.75
CA ASN A 471 -14.38 -0.87 -0.78
C ASN A 471 -14.11 -0.20 0.58
N ILE A 472 -15.15 0.17 1.35
CA ILE A 472 -14.97 0.71 2.70
C ILE A 472 -14.28 -0.32 3.60
N VAL A 473 -14.83 -1.54 3.64
CA VAL A 473 -14.31 -2.66 4.46
C VAL A 473 -12.87 -3.00 4.08
N GLN A 474 -12.53 -3.02 2.79
CA GLN A 474 -11.20 -3.42 2.33
C GLN A 474 -10.14 -2.31 2.38
N LYS A 475 -10.52 -1.05 2.12
CA LYS A 475 -9.54 0.02 1.87
C LYS A 475 -9.49 1.08 2.96
N GLU A 476 -10.60 1.32 3.65
CA GLU A 476 -10.73 2.48 4.53
C GLU A 476 -10.71 2.12 6.02
N ILE A 477 -10.97 0.85 6.38
CA ILE A 477 -10.89 0.38 7.77
C ILE A 477 -9.50 -0.22 8.04
N PRO A 478 -8.67 0.38 8.92
CA PRO A 478 -7.37 -0.15 9.28
C PRO A 478 -7.53 -1.25 10.34
N TRP A 479 -7.95 -2.45 9.92
CA TRP A 479 -8.32 -3.56 10.80
C TRP A 479 -7.32 -3.89 11.90
N TYR A 480 -6.04 -3.83 11.58
CA TYR A 480 -4.96 -4.14 12.51
C TYR A 480 -4.79 -3.08 13.62
N PHE A 481 -5.16 -1.84 13.34
CA PHE A 481 -4.97 -0.70 14.25
C PHE A 481 -6.27 -0.26 14.94
N LEU A 482 -7.39 -0.91 14.64
CA LEU A 482 -8.70 -0.52 15.17
C LEU A 482 -8.76 -0.66 16.70
N ALA A 483 -9.09 0.44 17.38
CA ALA A 483 -9.05 0.55 18.83
C ALA A 483 -10.41 0.43 19.52
N SER A 484 -11.50 0.73 18.81
CA SER A 484 -12.85 0.86 19.35
C SER A 484 -13.89 0.17 18.48
N LEU A 485 -15.02 -0.15 19.10
CA LEU A 485 -16.26 -0.59 18.42
C LEU A 485 -17.17 0.59 18.08
N GLU A 486 -16.60 1.79 17.99
CA GLU A 486 -17.33 2.98 17.57
C GLU A 486 -16.58 3.61 16.41
N GLY A 487 -17.28 3.78 15.28
CA GLY A 487 -16.68 4.42 14.13
C GLY A 487 -17.62 4.69 12.97
N LYS A 488 -17.19 5.60 12.08
CA LYS A 488 -17.87 5.97 10.84
C LYS A 488 -16.89 6.08 9.69
N VAL A 489 -17.26 5.55 8.54
CA VAL A 489 -16.55 5.80 7.27
C VAL A 489 -17.58 6.17 6.22
N MET A 490 -17.44 7.35 5.61
CA MET A 490 -18.42 7.90 4.68
C MET A 490 -17.80 8.26 3.34
N PHE A 491 -18.20 7.54 2.29
CA PHE A 491 -18.04 7.97 0.91
C PHE A 491 -19.22 8.87 0.48
N PRO A 492 -19.09 9.59 -0.64
CA PRO A 492 -20.20 10.36 -1.24
C PRO A 492 -21.38 9.50 -1.74
N SER A 493 -21.20 8.17 -1.84
CA SER A 493 -22.17 7.23 -2.42
C SER A 493 -22.61 6.11 -1.48
N CYS A 494 -21.81 5.80 -0.45
CA CYS A 494 -22.19 4.84 0.59
C CYS A 494 -21.42 5.10 1.88
N TYR A 495 -21.90 4.59 3.00
CA TYR A 495 -21.20 4.71 4.27
C TYR A 495 -21.53 3.59 5.26
N ILE A 496 -20.64 3.40 6.23
CA ILE A 496 -20.76 2.43 7.32
C ILE A 496 -20.62 3.16 8.65
N MET A 497 -21.49 2.80 9.60
CA MET A 497 -21.43 3.23 10.99
C MET A 497 -21.52 2.01 11.91
N PHE A 498 -20.74 2.01 12.99
CA PHE A 498 -20.82 0.98 14.02
C PHE A 498 -20.59 1.60 15.40
N GLY A 499 -21.21 1.04 16.44
CA GLY A 499 -21.21 1.61 17.79
C GLY A 499 -21.78 0.65 18.84
N LEU A 500 -21.35 0.81 20.10
CA LEU A 500 -21.94 0.08 21.23
C LEU A 500 -23.25 0.71 21.72
N SER A 501 -23.43 2.00 21.46
CA SER A 501 -24.70 2.69 21.72
C SER A 501 -25.62 2.53 20.52
N GLN A 502 -26.90 2.26 20.75
CA GLN A 502 -27.90 2.28 19.69
C GLN A 502 -28.06 3.72 19.16
N PHE A 503 -27.86 3.91 17.85
CA PHE A 503 -27.96 5.22 17.18
C PHE A 503 -29.03 5.26 16.07
N TYR A 504 -29.87 4.22 16.00
CA TYR A 504 -31.06 4.12 15.17
C TYR A 504 -32.22 3.55 16.00
N ASP A 505 -33.43 4.08 15.79
CA ASP A 505 -34.62 3.56 16.46
C ASP A 505 -35.01 2.23 15.79
N ASN A 506 -35.31 1.21 16.59
CA ASN A 506 -35.95 0.01 16.08
C ASN A 506 -37.42 0.35 15.91
N ASP A 507 -37.90 0.47 14.67
CA ASP A 507 -39.34 0.68 14.36
C ASP A 507 -40.25 -0.52 14.75
N ASN A 508 -39.78 -1.43 15.60
CA ASN A 508 -40.57 -2.57 16.09
C ASN A 508 -41.29 -2.31 17.43
N GLU A 509 -41.23 -1.09 17.97
CA GLU A 509 -42.06 -0.69 19.11
C GLU A 509 -42.63 0.71 18.89
N VAL A 510 -43.63 0.82 18.02
CA VAL A 510 -44.61 1.91 18.15
C VAL A 510 -45.98 1.28 18.30
N GLU A 511 -46.48 1.41 19.53
CA GLU A 511 -47.82 1.05 19.96
C GLU A 511 -48.88 1.58 19.00
N ALA A 512 -49.89 0.73 18.81
CA ALA A 512 -51.12 1.03 18.11
C ALA A 512 -51.73 2.35 18.60
N SER A 513 -51.98 3.26 17.66
CA SER A 513 -53.05 4.22 17.80
C SER A 513 -53.79 4.28 16.47
N GLU A 514 -55.05 3.86 16.55
CA GLU A 514 -56.05 3.86 15.49
C GLU A 514 -56.07 5.20 14.75
N HIS A 515 -56.37 5.20 13.45
CA HIS A 515 -57.42 6.02 12.84
C HIS A 515 -57.67 5.53 11.40
N THR A 516 -58.95 5.40 11.09
CA THR A 516 -59.58 4.72 9.95
C THR A 516 -59.41 5.48 8.63
N PRO A 517 -59.27 4.79 7.47
CA PRO A 517 -59.53 5.40 6.16
C PRO A 517 -60.80 4.82 5.48
N PRO A 518 -61.54 5.62 4.69
CA PRO A 518 -62.59 5.11 3.82
C PRO A 518 -62.07 4.73 2.42
N SER A 519 -62.81 3.79 1.81
CA SER A 519 -62.65 3.15 0.49
C SER A 519 -62.54 4.15 -0.68
N PRO A 520 -62.03 3.73 -1.87
CA PRO A 520 -62.95 3.18 -2.87
C PRO A 520 -62.41 2.12 -3.86
N ALA A 521 -63.35 1.24 -4.25
CA ALA A 521 -63.67 0.70 -5.58
C ALA A 521 -62.62 -0.02 -6.48
N ASN A 522 -62.95 -1.30 -6.75
CA ASN A 522 -62.44 -2.16 -7.82
C ASN A 522 -62.94 -1.75 -9.22
N THR A 523 -62.16 -1.96 -10.29
CA THR A 523 -62.41 -2.99 -11.33
C THR A 523 -61.27 -3.14 -12.37
N GLU A 524 -61.28 -4.27 -13.07
CA GLU A 524 -60.17 -5.07 -13.62
C GLU A 524 -59.65 -4.80 -15.06
N ASN A 525 -58.40 -5.25 -15.27
CA ASN A 525 -57.79 -6.03 -16.37
C ASN A 525 -58.39 -6.06 -17.80
N ASN A 526 -57.52 -5.79 -18.81
CA ASN A 526 -56.90 -6.82 -19.68
C ASN A 526 -56.11 -6.22 -20.87
N LYS A 527 -54.78 -6.45 -20.94
CA LYS A 527 -54.00 -6.72 -22.18
C LYS A 527 -52.49 -6.89 -21.90
N HIS A 528 -52.06 -8.10 -21.55
CA HIS A 528 -50.64 -8.47 -21.46
C HIS A 528 -50.32 -9.61 -22.43
N ARG A 529 -49.91 -9.27 -23.67
CA ARG A 529 -49.15 -10.20 -24.52
C ARG A 529 -48.29 -9.56 -25.61
N ALA A 530 -48.44 -8.25 -25.90
CA ALA A 530 -47.66 -7.55 -26.93
C ALA A 530 -46.48 -6.70 -26.40
N ARG A 531 -46.43 -6.37 -25.10
CA ARG A 531 -45.37 -5.52 -24.50
C ARG A 531 -44.06 -6.26 -24.19
N THR A 532 -44.12 -7.57 -23.95
CA THR A 532 -42.95 -8.35 -23.50
C THR A 532 -41.89 -8.53 -24.59
N THR A 533 -42.30 -8.61 -25.86
CA THR A 533 -41.37 -8.86 -26.98
C THR A 533 -40.53 -7.63 -27.34
N ILE A 534 -41.06 -6.42 -27.19
CA ILE A 534 -40.35 -5.16 -27.49
C ILE A 534 -39.25 -4.91 -26.44
N ILE A 535 -39.51 -5.25 -25.18
CA ILE A 535 -38.56 -5.07 -24.07
C ILE A 535 -37.31 -5.93 -24.28
N LEU A 536 -37.48 -7.17 -24.75
CA LEU A 536 -36.34 -8.09 -24.97
C LEU A 536 -35.37 -7.60 -26.06
N ILE A 537 -35.87 -6.96 -27.13
CA ILE A 537 -35.03 -6.44 -28.22
C ILE A 537 -34.21 -5.23 -27.75
N VAL A 538 -34.82 -4.33 -26.98
CA VAL A 538 -34.14 -3.14 -26.43
C VAL A 538 -33.03 -3.55 -25.45
N VAL A 539 -33.29 -4.55 -24.60
CA VAL A 539 -32.29 -5.08 -23.67
C VAL A 539 -31.10 -5.68 -24.42
N LEU A 540 -31.33 -6.43 -25.50
CA LEU A 540 -30.25 -7.03 -26.29
C LEU A 540 -29.35 -5.98 -26.96
N ILE A 541 -29.93 -4.89 -27.49
CA ILE A 541 -29.17 -3.81 -28.12
C ILE A 541 -28.31 -3.07 -27.09
N MET A 542 -28.85 -2.81 -25.90
CA MET A 542 -28.10 -2.15 -24.82
C MET A 542 -26.90 -2.98 -24.36
N VAL A 543 -27.07 -4.31 -24.25
CA VAL A 543 -25.96 -5.23 -23.91
C VAL A 543 -24.86 -5.18 -24.96
N LEU A 544 -25.21 -5.19 -26.25
CA LEU A 544 -24.23 -5.14 -27.34
C LEU A 544 -23.43 -3.83 -27.36
N VAL A 545 -24.06 -2.70 -27.03
CA VAL A 545 -23.38 -1.39 -26.95
C VAL A 545 -22.40 -1.34 -25.78
N VAL A 546 -22.79 -1.86 -24.61
CA VAL A 546 -21.89 -1.94 -23.44
C VAL A 546 -20.68 -2.81 -23.73
N LEU A 547 -20.90 -3.98 -24.37
CA LEU A 547 -19.82 -4.88 -24.78
C LEU A 547 -18.85 -4.21 -25.77
N PHE A 548 -19.37 -3.41 -26.71
CA PHE A 548 -18.55 -2.66 -27.66
C PHE A 548 -17.65 -1.62 -26.95
N PHE A 549 -18.20 -0.80 -26.05
CA PHE A 549 -17.40 0.18 -25.30
C PHE A 549 -16.38 -0.47 -24.36
N PHE A 550 -16.76 -1.59 -23.72
CA PHE A 550 -15.85 -2.39 -22.90
C PHE A 550 -14.67 -2.93 -23.73
N CYS A 551 -14.94 -3.46 -24.93
CA CYS A 551 -13.90 -3.93 -25.85
C CYS A 551 -12.97 -2.78 -26.31
N CYS A 552 -13.52 -1.61 -26.62
CA CYS A 552 -12.73 -0.41 -26.95
C CYS A 552 -11.84 0.05 -25.79
N TYR A 553 -12.35 0.01 -24.56
CA TYR A 553 -11.59 0.35 -23.35
C TYR A 553 -10.43 -0.62 -23.12
N LEU A 554 -10.69 -1.93 -23.21
CA LEU A 554 -9.65 -2.96 -23.10
C LEU A 554 -8.56 -2.78 -24.14
N ARG A 555 -8.92 -2.53 -25.41
CA ARG A 555 -7.93 -2.25 -26.49
C ARG A 555 -7.08 -1.02 -26.21
N ARG A 556 -7.66 0.07 -25.70
CA ARG A 556 -6.89 1.27 -25.30
C ARG A 556 -5.94 0.99 -24.13
N ARG A 557 -6.38 0.21 -23.14
CA ARG A 557 -5.57 -0.19 -21.97
C ARG A 557 -4.37 -1.05 -22.38
N GLU A 558 -4.59 -2.02 -23.27
CA GLU A 558 -3.54 -2.90 -23.83
C GLU A 558 -2.44 -2.08 -24.53
N THR A 559 -2.85 -1.09 -25.34
CA THR A 559 -1.92 -0.26 -26.14
C THR A 559 -1.03 0.60 -25.26
N ARG A 560 -1.56 1.18 -24.15
CA ARG A 560 -0.77 2.01 -23.22
C ARG A 560 0.24 1.18 -22.41
N LYS A 561 -0.15 -0.03 -21.97
CA LYS A 561 0.72 -0.96 -21.22
C LYS A 561 1.90 -1.43 -22.08
N ASN A 562 1.64 -1.73 -23.35
CA ASN A 562 2.68 -2.16 -24.29
C ASN A 562 3.69 -1.05 -24.58
N ASN A 563 3.24 0.20 -24.73
CA ASN A 563 4.13 1.34 -24.98
C ASN A 563 5.08 1.63 -23.80
N CYS A 564 4.60 1.56 -22.55
CA CYS A 564 5.43 1.81 -21.35
C CYS A 564 6.53 0.75 -21.17
N LYS A 565 6.19 -0.54 -21.28
CA LYS A 565 7.17 -1.64 -21.20
C LYS A 565 8.21 -1.55 -22.32
N THR A 566 7.80 -1.13 -23.52
CA THR A 566 8.71 -0.91 -24.65
C THR A 566 9.69 0.23 -24.36
N LEU A 567 9.23 1.32 -23.73
CA LEU A 567 10.03 2.49 -23.40
C LEU A 567 11.02 2.24 -22.25
N LEU A 568 10.62 1.45 -21.25
CA LEU A 568 11.49 1.02 -20.15
C LEU A 568 12.58 0.06 -20.64
N LYS A 569 12.22 -0.96 -21.42
CA LYS A 569 13.15 -1.93 -22.01
C LYS A 569 14.14 -1.24 -22.97
N LYS A 570 13.66 -0.26 -23.75
CA LYS A 570 14.51 0.56 -24.63
C LYS A 570 15.53 1.41 -23.85
N ASN A 571 15.19 1.88 -22.65
CA ASN A 571 16.06 2.78 -21.89
C ASN A 571 17.04 2.06 -20.96
N PHE A 572 16.64 0.92 -20.39
CA PHE A 572 17.39 0.24 -19.32
C PHE A 572 17.71 -1.24 -19.61
N GLY A 573 17.29 -1.80 -20.76
CA GLY A 573 17.65 -3.16 -21.16
C GLY A 573 17.27 -4.20 -20.10
N HIS A 574 18.25 -4.99 -19.65
CA HIS A 574 18.06 -6.09 -18.69
C HIS A 574 17.75 -5.60 -17.25
N GLU A 575 18.17 -4.38 -16.88
CA GLU A 575 17.89 -3.77 -15.57
C GLU A 575 16.47 -3.21 -15.46
N SER A 576 15.69 -3.23 -16.56
CA SER A 576 14.29 -2.79 -16.56
C SER A 576 13.41 -3.59 -15.58
N ILE A 577 13.70 -4.87 -15.36
CA ILE A 577 12.92 -5.77 -14.48
C ILE A 577 13.06 -5.35 -13.01
N THR A 578 14.26 -4.96 -12.59
CA THR A 578 14.53 -4.50 -11.21
C THR A 578 14.04 -3.07 -10.95
N LEU A 579 13.89 -2.26 -12.01
CA LEU A 579 13.49 -0.86 -11.91
C LEU A 579 11.97 -0.65 -12.07
N GLU A 580 11.23 -1.65 -12.58
CA GLU A 580 9.77 -1.56 -12.79
C GLU A 580 9.02 -1.25 -11.48
N GLY A 581 9.43 -1.83 -10.35
CA GLY A 581 8.83 -1.57 -9.03
C GLY A 581 9.15 -0.20 -8.42
N LEU A 582 10.06 0.58 -9.03
CA LEU A 582 10.41 1.94 -8.61
C LEU A 582 9.77 2.99 -9.53
N GLN A 583 8.99 2.57 -10.54
CA GLN A 583 8.35 3.46 -11.48
C GLN A 583 7.00 3.97 -10.95
N PHE A 584 6.84 5.29 -10.91
CA PHE A 584 5.61 5.98 -10.56
C PHE A 584 4.88 6.43 -11.83
N ASP A 585 3.55 6.38 -11.81
CA ASP A 585 2.71 6.99 -12.83
C ASP A 585 2.78 8.51 -12.76
N LEU A 586 2.85 9.18 -13.92
CA LEU A 586 2.90 10.64 -13.99
C LEU A 586 1.69 11.30 -13.29
N LEU A 587 0.54 10.62 -13.27
CA LEU A 587 -0.67 11.09 -12.58
C LEU A 587 -0.50 11.16 -11.06
N VAL A 588 0.18 10.19 -10.44
CA VAL A 588 0.48 10.18 -9.00
C VAL A 588 1.40 11.36 -8.66
N ILE A 589 2.41 11.60 -9.49
CA ILE A 589 3.35 12.70 -9.29
C ILE A 589 2.68 14.06 -9.50
N LYS A 590 1.81 14.19 -10.50
CA LYS A 590 0.99 15.38 -10.69
C LYS A 590 0.08 15.60 -9.49
N ALA A 591 -0.62 14.59 -8.98
CA ALA A 591 -1.45 14.74 -7.80
C ALA A 591 -0.62 15.19 -6.58
N ALA A 592 0.49 14.50 -6.31
CA ALA A 592 1.35 14.78 -5.16
C ALA A 592 1.97 16.19 -5.20
N THR A 593 2.33 16.68 -6.37
CA THR A 593 2.94 18.02 -6.56
C THR A 593 1.92 19.12 -6.87
N ASN A 594 0.61 18.83 -6.83
CA ASN A 594 -0.46 19.72 -7.27
C ASN A 594 -0.22 20.26 -8.70
N ASN A 595 -0.01 19.33 -9.64
CA ASN A 595 0.33 19.51 -11.04
C ASN A 595 1.60 20.37 -11.24
N PHE A 596 2.68 20.05 -10.52
CA PHE A 596 3.94 20.79 -10.53
C PHE A 596 3.74 22.29 -10.27
N SER A 597 2.89 22.63 -9.29
CA SER A 597 2.59 24.02 -8.96
C SER A 597 3.86 24.79 -8.60
N ASN A 598 4.00 26.03 -9.10
CA ASN A 598 5.10 26.92 -8.70
C ASN A 598 5.14 27.16 -7.18
N LYS A 599 4.01 27.05 -6.48
CA LYS A 599 3.95 27.15 -5.00
C LYS A 599 4.69 26.02 -4.30
N ASN A 600 4.80 24.87 -4.96
CA ASN A 600 5.49 23.70 -4.47
C ASN A 600 6.94 23.62 -4.97
N ARG A 601 7.40 24.55 -5.80
CA ARG A 601 8.78 24.54 -6.31
C ARG A 601 9.73 24.94 -5.18
N ILE A 602 10.62 24.03 -4.81
CA ILE A 602 11.60 24.20 -3.72
C ILE A 602 13.02 24.44 -4.24
N GLY A 603 13.28 24.20 -5.52
CA GLY A 603 14.59 24.45 -6.10
C GLY A 603 14.56 24.45 -7.63
N LYS A 604 15.57 25.08 -8.23
CA LYS A 604 15.83 25.05 -9.68
C LYS A 604 17.34 24.95 -9.88
N GLY A 605 17.79 23.83 -10.43
CA GLY A 605 19.20 23.55 -10.72
C GLY A 605 19.46 23.42 -12.23
N GLY A 606 20.73 23.16 -12.59
CA GLY A 606 21.13 22.92 -13.99
C GLY A 606 20.47 21.68 -14.62
N PHE A 607 19.91 20.80 -13.79
CA PHE A 607 19.34 19.52 -14.22
C PHE A 607 17.81 19.51 -14.25
N GLY A 608 17.13 20.52 -13.69
CA GLY A 608 15.68 20.56 -13.67
C GLY A 608 15.12 21.36 -12.50
N GLU A 609 13.79 21.33 -12.39
CA GLU A 609 13.07 21.93 -11.27
C GLU A 609 12.72 20.87 -10.23
N VAL A 610 12.83 21.24 -8.95
CA VAL A 610 12.50 20.37 -7.82
C VAL A 610 11.26 20.89 -7.13
N TYR A 611 10.29 20.02 -6.92
CA TYR A 611 9.01 20.33 -6.29
C TYR A 611 8.82 19.50 -5.02
N LYS A 612 8.31 20.11 -3.96
CA LYS A 612 7.76 19.41 -2.81
C LYS A 612 6.45 18.76 -3.22
N GLY A 613 6.27 17.49 -2.87
CA GLY A 613 5.02 16.78 -3.02
C GLY A 613 4.64 16.07 -1.73
N ILE A 614 3.37 15.69 -1.64
CA ILE A 614 2.87 14.83 -0.57
C ILE A 614 2.20 13.65 -1.26
N LEU A 615 2.75 12.45 -1.08
CA LEU A 615 2.15 11.21 -1.56
C LEU A 615 0.86 10.92 -0.77
N CYS A 616 0.00 10.07 -1.31
CA CYS A 616 -1.29 9.75 -0.67
C CYS A 616 -1.14 9.07 0.70
N ASP A 617 0.02 8.46 0.97
CA ASP A 617 0.42 7.88 2.26
C ASP A 617 0.97 8.92 3.27
N GLY A 618 0.90 10.21 2.93
CA GLY A 618 1.36 11.33 3.76
C GLY A 618 2.86 11.57 3.70
N ARG A 619 3.64 10.74 2.98
CA ARG A 619 5.09 10.97 2.87
C ARG A 619 5.36 12.23 2.06
N HIS A 620 6.14 13.14 2.66
CA HIS A 620 6.68 14.29 1.96
C HIS A 620 7.81 13.84 1.04
N ILE A 621 7.72 14.22 -0.23
CA ILE A 621 8.68 13.86 -1.27
C ILE A 621 9.27 15.10 -1.95
N ALA A 622 10.49 14.96 -2.44
CA ALA A 622 11.11 15.90 -3.37
C ALA A 622 11.09 15.30 -4.79
N VAL A 623 10.46 16.00 -5.72
CA VAL A 623 10.23 15.58 -7.10
C VAL A 623 11.11 16.43 -8.02
N LYS A 624 12.22 15.85 -8.49
CA LYS A 624 13.16 16.47 -9.44
C LYS A 624 12.70 16.14 -10.86
N ARG A 625 12.07 17.11 -11.52
CA ARG A 625 11.61 17.01 -12.91
C ARG A 625 12.69 17.55 -13.84
N LEU A 626 13.28 16.66 -14.64
CA LEU A 626 14.38 17.01 -15.52
C LEU A 626 13.87 17.74 -16.77
N SER A 627 14.68 18.69 -17.28
CA SER A 627 14.34 19.43 -18.50
C SER A 627 14.33 18.52 -19.73
N THR A 628 13.35 18.70 -20.62
CA THR A 628 13.23 17.95 -21.88
C THR A 628 14.27 18.37 -22.93
N SER A 629 14.96 19.50 -22.75
CA SER A 629 15.84 20.11 -23.76
C SER A 629 17.30 19.63 -23.76
N SER A 630 17.75 18.81 -22.80
CA SER A 630 19.16 18.41 -22.70
C SER A 630 19.40 16.91 -22.93
N LYS A 631 20.27 16.58 -23.90
CA LYS A 631 20.77 15.19 -24.10
C LYS A 631 21.54 14.70 -22.88
N GLN A 632 22.26 15.61 -22.20
CA GLN A 632 23.02 15.33 -20.99
C GLN A 632 22.15 14.89 -19.81
N GLY A 633 21.01 15.57 -19.57
CA GLY A 633 20.09 15.21 -18.49
C GLY A 633 19.48 13.82 -18.65
N SER A 634 19.43 13.28 -19.87
CA SER A 634 18.96 11.90 -20.11
C SER A 634 19.98 10.83 -19.69
N THR A 635 21.27 11.11 -19.81
CA THR A 635 22.34 10.22 -19.33
C THR A 635 22.43 10.27 -17.81
N GLU A 636 22.37 11.46 -17.23
CA GLU A 636 22.40 11.67 -15.78
C GLU A 636 21.19 11.03 -15.10
N PHE A 637 19.99 11.13 -15.69
CA PHE A 637 18.80 10.42 -15.21
C PHE A 637 19.02 8.92 -15.07
N LYS A 638 19.60 8.30 -16.11
CA LYS A 638 19.86 6.86 -16.10
C LYS A 638 20.92 6.50 -15.07
N ASN A 639 22.03 7.24 -15.05
CA ASN A 639 23.10 7.02 -14.07
C ASN A 639 22.57 7.13 -12.64
N GLU A 640 21.80 8.18 -12.36
CA GLU A 640 21.24 8.44 -11.04
C GLU A 640 20.37 7.25 -10.61
N ILE A 641 19.41 6.81 -11.43
CA ILE A 641 18.57 5.63 -11.13
C ILE A 641 19.39 4.35 -10.90
N LEU A 642 20.36 4.07 -11.78
CA LEU A 642 21.14 2.82 -11.72
C LEU A 642 22.05 2.73 -10.50
N LEU A 643 22.52 3.87 -10.00
CA LEU A 643 23.39 3.96 -8.83
C LEU A 643 22.56 4.07 -7.56
N ILE A 644 21.70 5.08 -7.46
CA ILE A 644 21.04 5.42 -6.21
C ILE A 644 20.04 4.34 -5.76
N ALA A 645 19.43 3.60 -6.70
CA ALA A 645 18.56 2.47 -6.36
C ALA A 645 19.31 1.32 -5.67
N LYS A 646 20.64 1.29 -5.74
CA LYS A 646 21.51 0.27 -5.13
C LYS A 646 22.22 0.76 -3.86
N LEU A 647 22.05 2.04 -3.49
CA LEU A 647 22.75 2.68 -2.37
C LEU A 647 21.75 3.00 -1.25
N GLN A 648 22.07 2.59 -0.03
CA GLN A 648 21.24 2.88 1.14
C GLN A 648 22.11 3.14 2.36
N HIS A 649 22.08 4.37 2.86
CA HIS A 649 22.85 4.78 4.04
C HIS A 649 22.23 6.02 4.69
N ARG A 650 22.39 6.18 6.01
CA ARG A 650 21.78 7.29 6.79
C ARG A 650 22.24 8.69 6.36
N ASN A 651 23.43 8.79 5.75
CA ASN A 651 24.02 10.03 5.24
C ASN A 651 23.95 10.15 3.70
N LEU A 652 23.08 9.37 3.04
CA LEU A 652 22.71 9.55 1.63
C LEU A 652 21.21 9.81 1.55
N VAL A 653 20.79 10.64 0.60
CA VAL A 653 19.36 10.90 0.39
C VAL A 653 18.67 9.64 -0.13
N THR A 654 17.57 9.28 0.51
CA THR A 654 16.79 8.10 0.14
C THR A 654 16.07 8.36 -1.18
N PHE A 655 16.42 7.58 -2.18
CA PHE A 655 15.68 7.51 -3.43
C PHE A 655 14.42 6.66 -3.25
N ILE A 656 13.29 7.19 -3.71
CA ILE A 656 11.98 6.54 -3.58
C ILE A 656 11.55 5.93 -4.90
N GLY A 657 11.85 6.58 -6.02
CA GLY A 657 11.52 6.07 -7.35
C GLY A 657 11.67 7.10 -8.46
N PHE A 658 11.18 6.76 -9.64
CA PHE A 658 11.24 7.62 -10.82
C PHE A 658 9.94 7.56 -11.63
N CYS A 659 9.71 8.53 -12.51
CA CYS A 659 8.66 8.46 -13.52
C CYS A 659 9.30 8.65 -14.90
N LEU A 660 8.97 7.74 -15.81
CA LEU A 660 9.38 7.76 -17.21
C LEU A 660 8.16 7.46 -18.08
N GLU A 661 7.38 8.51 -18.38
CA GLU A 661 6.18 8.42 -19.22
C GLU A 661 6.22 9.58 -20.24
N ASP A 662 5.89 9.29 -21.50
CA ASP A 662 5.99 10.22 -22.63
C ASP A 662 7.39 10.84 -22.81
N GLN A 663 7.53 12.15 -22.53
CA GLN A 663 8.80 12.90 -22.53
C GLN A 663 9.25 13.32 -21.12
N GLU A 664 8.50 12.95 -20.08
CA GLU A 664 8.81 13.32 -18.69
C GLU A 664 9.84 12.37 -18.10
N LYS A 665 10.90 12.95 -17.51
CA LYS A 665 11.92 12.22 -16.74
C LYS A 665 11.97 12.82 -15.35
N ILE A 666 11.52 12.06 -14.36
CA ILE A 666 11.31 12.57 -13.01
C ILE A 666 11.95 11.62 -12.00
N LEU A 667 12.66 12.18 -11.03
CA LEU A 667 13.26 11.46 -9.91
C LEU A 667 12.57 11.88 -8.61
N ILE A 668 12.35 10.92 -7.72
CA ILE A 668 11.56 11.09 -6.50
C ILE A 668 12.41 10.67 -5.31
N TYR A 669 12.58 11.58 -4.35
CA TYR A 669 13.37 11.39 -3.14
C TYR A 669 12.55 11.69 -1.89
N GLU A 670 13.06 11.31 -0.73
CA GLU A 670 12.59 11.87 0.53
C GLU A 670 12.71 13.40 0.54
N TYR A 671 11.74 14.09 1.13
CA TYR A 671 11.80 15.54 1.30
C TYR A 671 12.72 15.90 2.46
N MET A 672 13.62 16.85 2.21
CA MET A 672 14.59 17.36 3.19
C MET A 672 14.15 18.76 3.65
N PRO A 673 13.55 18.90 4.85
CA PRO A 673 12.87 20.13 5.24
C PRO A 673 13.79 21.32 5.50
N ASN A 674 15.05 21.07 5.87
CA ASN A 674 16.07 22.11 6.08
C ASN A 674 16.86 22.42 4.80
N GLY A 675 16.48 21.90 3.64
CA GLY A 675 17.10 22.25 2.37
C GLY A 675 18.59 21.84 2.30
N SER A 676 19.36 22.57 1.48
CA SER A 676 20.78 22.32 1.24
C SER A 676 21.70 23.14 2.14
N LEU A 677 22.89 22.62 2.40
CA LEU A 677 23.89 23.24 3.27
C LEU A 677 24.31 24.64 2.80
N ASP A 678 24.34 24.89 1.49
CA ASP A 678 24.74 26.18 0.94
C ASP A 678 23.79 27.34 1.33
N TYR A 679 22.49 27.07 1.55
CA TYR A 679 21.56 28.06 2.09
C TYR A 679 21.95 28.48 3.50
N HIS A 680 22.32 27.52 4.35
CA HIS A 680 22.70 27.82 5.73
C HIS A 680 24.08 28.49 5.86
N LEU A 681 24.99 28.25 4.91
CA LEU A 681 26.30 28.89 4.91
C LEU A 681 26.24 30.32 4.34
N PHE A 682 25.63 30.48 3.17
CA PHE A 682 25.82 31.69 2.36
C PHE A 682 24.60 32.61 2.27
N ASP A 683 23.40 32.12 2.57
CA ASP A 683 22.20 32.95 2.56
C ASP A 683 22.09 33.76 3.86
N ILE A 684 21.65 35.01 3.74
CA ILE A 684 21.51 35.95 4.86
C ILE A 684 20.18 35.71 5.59
N GLU A 685 19.17 35.20 4.90
CA GLU A 685 17.82 35.02 5.44
C GLU A 685 17.65 33.74 6.28
N HIS A 686 18.59 32.80 6.19
CA HIS A 686 18.52 31.51 6.86
C HIS A 686 19.26 31.51 8.21
N GLN A 687 18.77 30.69 9.15
CA GLN A 687 19.44 30.48 10.44
C GLN A 687 20.87 29.99 10.21
N LYS A 688 21.83 30.75 10.76
CA LYS A 688 23.25 30.43 10.71
C LYS A 688 23.57 29.24 11.60
N LEU A 689 24.41 28.34 11.09
CA LEU A 689 24.82 27.12 11.79
C LEU A 689 25.81 27.45 12.92
N SER A 690 25.54 26.88 14.09
CA SER A 690 26.48 26.82 15.21
C SER A 690 27.69 25.95 14.87
N TRP A 691 28.77 26.08 15.66
CA TRP A 691 29.93 25.21 15.51
C TRP A 691 29.57 23.72 15.62
N LEU A 692 28.75 23.36 16.60
CA LEU A 692 28.34 21.97 16.84
C LEU A 692 27.62 21.37 15.63
N GLU A 693 26.71 22.12 15.01
CA GLU A 693 26.00 21.69 13.80
C GLU A 693 26.96 21.55 12.62
N ARG A 694 27.86 22.53 12.41
CA ARG A 694 28.88 22.46 11.34
C ARG A 694 29.77 21.23 11.50
N TYR A 695 30.25 20.95 12.71
CA TYR A 695 31.09 19.80 12.99
C TYR A 695 30.35 18.47 12.77
N LYS A 696 29.08 18.39 13.21
CA LYS A 696 28.19 17.26 12.94
C LYS A 696 27.99 17.03 11.43
N ILE A 697 27.81 18.11 10.66
CA ILE A 697 27.65 18.07 9.20
C ILE A 697 28.93 17.59 8.52
N ILE A 698 30.09 18.10 8.92
CA ILE A 698 31.41 17.66 8.41
C ILE A 698 31.58 16.15 8.63
N LYS A 699 31.37 15.67 9.86
CA LYS A 699 31.51 14.24 10.20
C LYS A 699 30.51 13.38 9.44
N GLY A 700 29.23 13.72 9.45
CA GLY A 700 28.19 12.93 8.77
C GLY A 700 28.41 12.85 7.27
N THR A 701 28.85 13.95 6.64
CA THR A 701 29.20 13.96 5.21
C THR A 701 30.39 13.05 4.94
N ALA A 702 31.43 13.11 5.76
CA ALA A 702 32.60 12.23 5.63
C ALA A 702 32.22 10.73 5.72
N ILE A 703 31.32 10.37 6.64
CA ILE A 703 30.79 8.99 6.77
C ILE A 703 30.02 8.59 5.51
N GLY A 704 29.22 9.49 4.95
CA GLY A 704 28.49 9.25 3.70
C GLY A 704 29.43 8.95 2.52
N ILE A 705 30.52 9.72 2.37
CA ILE A 705 31.51 9.51 1.31
C ILE A 705 32.28 8.20 1.55
N LEU A 706 32.68 7.91 2.80
CA LEU A 706 33.34 6.66 3.16
C LEU A 706 32.49 5.43 2.78
N TYR A 707 31.17 5.50 3.02
CA TYR A 707 30.27 4.45 2.58
C TYR A 707 30.31 4.25 1.05
N LEU A 708 30.29 5.33 0.26
CA LEU A 708 30.36 5.23 -1.21
C LEU A 708 31.67 4.59 -1.69
N HIS A 709 32.78 4.90 -1.03
CA HIS A 709 34.12 4.46 -1.43
C HIS A 709 34.45 3.03 -0.99
N GLU A 710 34.05 2.63 0.22
CA GLU A 710 34.56 1.39 0.85
C GLU A 710 33.47 0.39 1.27
N TYR A 711 32.29 0.85 1.71
CA TYR A 711 31.30 -0.04 2.35
C TYR A 711 30.05 -0.35 1.51
N SER A 712 29.86 0.36 0.40
CA SER A 712 28.78 0.05 -0.52
C SER A 712 29.17 -1.13 -1.42
N ARG A 713 28.17 -1.79 -2.02
CA ARG A 713 28.40 -3.00 -2.85
C ARG A 713 29.29 -2.73 -4.07
N LEU A 714 29.39 -1.48 -4.50
CA LEU A 714 30.13 -1.03 -5.67
C LEU A 714 30.92 0.20 -5.24
N LYS A 715 32.21 0.32 -5.57
CA LYS A 715 32.96 1.56 -5.31
C LYS A 715 32.39 2.67 -6.18
N VAL A 716 31.74 3.67 -5.56
CA VAL A 716 31.08 4.78 -6.26
C VAL A 716 31.85 6.07 -6.03
N ILE A 717 32.29 6.72 -7.11
CA ILE A 717 32.90 8.06 -7.07
C ILE A 717 31.82 9.08 -7.46
N HIS A 718 31.52 10.04 -6.58
CA HIS A 718 30.42 11.00 -6.72
C HIS A 718 30.69 12.08 -7.78
N ARG A 719 31.92 12.62 -7.82
CA ARG A 719 32.43 13.62 -8.78
C ARG A 719 31.81 15.03 -8.75
N ASP A 720 30.73 15.24 -8.01
CA ASP A 720 30.10 16.56 -7.85
C ASP A 720 29.73 16.87 -6.38
N LEU A 721 30.63 16.57 -5.44
CA LEU A 721 30.42 16.93 -4.03
C LEU A 721 30.63 18.44 -3.82
N LYS A 722 29.63 19.08 -3.23
CA LYS A 722 29.59 20.52 -2.91
C LYS A 722 28.48 20.79 -1.89
N PRO A 723 28.48 21.94 -1.20
CA PRO A 723 27.46 22.25 -0.20
C PRO A 723 26.01 22.16 -0.71
N SER A 724 25.72 22.54 -1.96
CA SER A 724 24.36 22.45 -2.50
C SER A 724 23.87 21.01 -2.77
N ASN A 725 24.78 20.03 -2.77
CA ASN A 725 24.47 18.61 -2.91
C ASN A 725 24.44 17.87 -1.55
N VAL A 726 24.64 18.58 -0.42
CA VAL A 726 24.45 18.05 0.94
C VAL A 726 23.16 18.64 1.51
N LEU A 727 22.14 17.80 1.68
CA LEU A 727 20.84 18.18 2.22
C LEU A 727 20.74 17.88 3.72
N LEU A 728 19.89 18.62 4.44
CA LEU A 728 19.74 18.53 5.89
C LEU A 728 18.35 18.02 6.28
N ASP A 729 18.30 16.96 7.09
CA ASP A 729 17.04 16.42 7.62
C ASP A 729 16.48 17.27 8.77
N GLU A 730 15.33 16.87 9.32
CA GLU A 730 14.65 17.55 10.44
C GLU A 730 15.56 17.79 11.67
N ASN A 731 16.60 16.96 11.85
CA ASN A 731 17.52 17.00 12.99
C ASN A 731 18.90 17.56 12.60
N MET A 732 19.01 18.26 11.46
CA MET A 732 20.26 18.81 10.92
C MET A 732 21.33 17.73 10.65
N ASN A 733 20.92 16.49 10.36
CA ASN A 733 21.87 15.48 9.87
C ASN A 733 22.10 15.65 8.36
N PRO A 734 23.35 15.53 7.88
CA PRO A 734 23.66 15.66 6.46
C PRO A 734 23.34 14.40 5.67
N LYS A 735 22.79 14.57 4.47
CA LYS A 735 22.58 13.54 3.46
C LYS A 735 23.07 13.98 2.09
N ILE A 736 23.94 13.19 1.47
CA ILE A 736 24.50 13.46 0.13
C ILE A 736 23.46 13.13 -0.93
N SER A 737 23.36 13.99 -1.95
CA SER A 737 22.40 13.92 -3.06
C SER A 737 23.06 14.21 -4.42
N ASP A 738 22.31 14.03 -5.50
CA ASP A 738 22.69 14.34 -6.89
C ASP A 738 23.77 13.43 -7.49
N PHE A 739 23.39 12.18 -7.76
CA PHE A 739 24.28 11.12 -8.27
C PHE A 739 24.37 11.09 -9.81
N GLY A 740 23.89 12.12 -10.51
CA GLY A 740 23.85 12.14 -11.98
C GLY A 740 25.22 11.99 -12.65
N LEU A 741 26.29 12.48 -12.01
CA LEU A 741 27.67 12.42 -12.49
C LEU A 741 28.50 11.28 -11.87
N ALA A 742 27.91 10.52 -10.95
CA ALA A 742 28.62 9.47 -10.23
C ALA A 742 28.99 8.30 -11.16
N LYS A 743 30.06 7.58 -10.80
CA LYS A 743 30.55 6.42 -11.56
C LYS A 743 30.93 5.26 -10.66
N ILE A 744 30.66 4.04 -11.14
CA ILE A 744 31.18 2.81 -10.56
C ILE A 744 32.61 2.61 -11.07
N VAL A 745 33.50 2.28 -10.15
CA VAL A 745 34.85 1.82 -10.42
C VAL A 745 34.97 0.40 -9.87
N GLU A 746 35.69 -0.48 -10.55
CA GLU A 746 35.97 -1.82 -10.00
C GLU A 746 36.77 -1.68 -8.69
N MET A 747 36.54 -2.56 -7.71
CA MET A 747 37.16 -2.47 -6.39
C MET A 747 38.70 -2.47 -6.44
N ASP A 748 39.27 -3.17 -7.44
CA ASP A 748 40.72 -3.32 -7.63
C ASP A 748 41.34 -2.23 -8.52
N GLN A 749 40.53 -1.29 -9.04
CA GLN A 749 41.00 -0.14 -9.81
C GLN A 749 41.07 1.12 -8.93
N ASP A 750 42.27 1.72 -8.88
CA ASP A 750 42.52 2.93 -8.11
C ASP A 750 42.09 4.21 -8.83
N CYS A 751 42.04 4.20 -10.16
CA CYS A 751 41.68 5.36 -10.96
C CYS A 751 40.86 5.00 -12.21
N GLY A 752 39.93 5.89 -12.58
CA GLY A 752 39.17 5.82 -13.82
C GLY A 752 39.48 7.01 -14.72
N ASN A 753 39.40 6.81 -16.03
CA ASN A 753 39.63 7.86 -17.04
C ASN A 753 38.34 8.22 -17.78
N THR A 754 38.18 9.49 -18.15
CA THR A 754 37.05 9.92 -18.98
C THR A 754 37.38 11.09 -19.88
N ASN A 755 36.89 11.04 -21.13
CA ASN A 755 37.01 12.14 -22.08
C ASN A 755 35.94 13.24 -21.86
N LYS A 756 34.98 13.01 -20.95
CA LYS A 756 33.90 13.96 -20.63
C LYS A 756 34.07 14.49 -19.21
N ILE A 757 34.69 15.67 -19.12
CA ILE A 757 34.84 16.42 -17.87
C ILE A 757 33.49 17.08 -17.54
N ALA A 758 32.98 16.79 -16.35
CA ALA A 758 31.71 17.31 -15.86
C ALA A 758 31.73 17.40 -14.32
N GLY A 759 31.19 18.47 -13.76
CA GLY A 759 31.22 18.75 -12.33
C GLY A 759 31.24 20.25 -12.08
N THR A 760 31.21 20.65 -10.82
CA THR A 760 31.16 22.08 -10.46
C THR A 760 32.56 22.67 -10.37
N PHE A 761 32.79 23.74 -11.14
CA PHE A 761 34.07 24.47 -11.12
C PHE A 761 34.40 24.96 -9.70
N GLY A 762 35.65 24.82 -9.29
CA GLY A 762 36.13 25.12 -7.93
C GLY A 762 36.15 23.92 -6.98
N TYR A 763 35.32 22.90 -7.20
CA TYR A 763 35.34 21.66 -6.41
C TYR A 763 36.08 20.52 -7.13
N MET A 764 36.18 20.59 -8.45
CA MET A 764 36.95 19.60 -9.23
C MET A 764 38.45 19.69 -8.91
N PRO A 765 39.14 18.57 -8.66
CA PRO A 765 40.59 18.56 -8.49
C PRO A 765 41.31 18.74 -9.84
N PRO A 766 42.59 19.18 -9.85
CA PRO A 766 43.32 19.51 -11.08
C PRO A 766 43.49 18.32 -12.02
N GLU A 767 43.81 17.13 -11.51
CA GLU A 767 44.00 15.93 -12.33
C GLU A 767 42.71 15.53 -13.08
N TYR A 768 41.56 15.77 -12.47
CA TYR A 768 40.27 15.51 -13.10
C TYR A 768 39.89 16.59 -14.10
N ALA A 769 40.07 17.86 -13.73
CA ALA A 769 39.74 19.00 -14.58
C ALA A 769 40.65 19.11 -15.81
N MET A 770 41.90 18.66 -15.72
CA MET A 770 42.90 18.77 -16.80
C MET A 770 43.05 17.49 -17.61
N LEU A 771 43.03 16.32 -16.97
CA LEU A 771 43.35 15.04 -17.60
C LEU A 771 42.14 14.09 -17.65
N GLY A 772 41.01 14.46 -17.05
CA GLY A 772 39.82 13.59 -16.99
C GLY A 772 39.99 12.36 -16.09
N GLN A 773 41.01 12.35 -15.23
CA GLN A 773 41.31 11.26 -14.31
C GLN A 773 40.51 11.45 -13.01
N PHE A 774 39.76 10.45 -12.58
CA PHE A 774 38.97 10.51 -11.35
C PHE A 774 39.19 9.27 -10.47
N SER A 775 39.15 9.47 -9.16
CA SER A 775 39.24 8.41 -8.16
C SER A 775 38.49 8.82 -6.89
N ASP A 776 38.53 7.98 -5.85
CA ASP A 776 38.10 8.33 -4.48
C ASP A 776 38.75 9.63 -3.99
N LYS A 777 40.02 9.86 -4.36
CA LYS A 777 40.77 11.09 -4.05
C LYS A 777 40.19 12.34 -4.70
N SER A 778 39.38 12.22 -5.75
CA SER A 778 38.68 13.35 -6.34
C SER A 778 37.52 13.84 -5.47
N ASP A 779 36.81 12.92 -4.84
CA ASP A 779 35.77 13.25 -3.86
C ASP A 779 36.38 13.77 -2.55
N VAL A 780 37.54 13.25 -2.13
CA VAL A 780 38.30 13.78 -0.97
C VAL A 780 38.67 15.24 -1.18
N PHE A 781 39.17 15.61 -2.36
CA PHE A 781 39.49 17.01 -2.67
C PHE A 781 38.24 17.91 -2.58
N SER A 782 37.14 17.47 -3.20
CA SER A 782 35.86 18.19 -3.17
C SER A 782 35.34 18.37 -1.73
N PHE A 783 35.48 17.34 -0.89
CA PHE A 783 35.17 17.40 0.54
C PHE A 783 36.03 18.42 1.28
N GLY A 784 37.34 18.46 1.02
CA GLY A 784 38.25 19.44 1.61
C GLY A 784 37.83 20.89 1.31
N VAL A 785 37.50 21.19 0.04
CA VAL A 785 36.99 22.51 -0.36
C VAL A 785 35.70 22.86 0.39
N MET A 786 34.76 21.92 0.47
CA MET A 786 33.50 22.11 1.19
C MET A 786 33.72 22.35 2.70
N VAL A 787 34.66 21.66 3.33
CA VAL A 787 35.01 21.93 4.75
C VAL A 787 35.54 23.35 4.90
N LEU A 788 36.41 23.84 4.00
CA LEU A 788 36.89 25.23 4.03
C LEU A 788 35.74 26.24 3.93
N GLU A 789 34.75 25.98 3.07
CA GLU A 789 33.55 26.81 2.99
C GLU A 789 32.72 26.77 4.28
N ILE A 790 32.57 25.60 4.90
CA ILE A 790 31.88 25.43 6.19
C ILE A 790 32.62 26.21 7.29
N MET A 791 33.96 26.23 7.31
CA MET A 791 34.73 26.95 8.33
C MET A 791 34.66 28.47 8.15
N THR A 792 34.74 28.92 6.90
CA THR A 792 34.85 30.36 6.59
C THR A 792 33.50 31.05 6.42
N GLY A 793 32.45 30.30 6.07
CA GLY A 793 31.16 30.86 5.66
C GLY A 793 31.24 31.62 4.32
N LYS A 794 32.32 31.43 3.54
CA LYS A 794 32.55 32.15 2.28
C LYS A 794 32.59 31.19 1.09
N ARG A 795 32.01 31.60 -0.05
CA ARG A 795 31.97 30.79 -1.28
C ARG A 795 33.34 30.72 -1.95
N ASN A 796 33.69 29.55 -2.46
CA ASN A 796 34.93 29.30 -3.20
C ASN A 796 35.02 30.08 -4.53
N VAL A 797 33.88 30.50 -5.10
CA VAL A 797 33.78 31.16 -6.42
C VAL A 797 33.89 32.70 -6.36
N ASN A 798 33.91 33.31 -5.17
CA ASN A 798 34.11 34.75 -5.05
C ASN A 798 35.60 35.10 -5.07
N VAL A 799 36.00 35.91 -6.04
CA VAL A 799 37.32 36.56 -6.07
C VAL A 799 37.41 37.48 -4.86
N TYR A 800 38.28 37.16 -3.91
CA TYR A 800 38.49 38.01 -2.75
C TYR A 800 39.37 39.19 -3.15
N GLU A 801 38.78 40.39 -3.16
CA GLU A 801 39.53 41.64 -3.27
C GLU A 801 40.32 41.88 -1.97
N SER A 802 41.54 41.34 -1.92
CA SER A 802 42.55 41.79 -0.99
C SER A 802 43.85 42.03 -1.74
N ARG A 803 44.02 43.26 -2.23
CA ARG A 803 45.26 43.92 -2.64
C ARG A 803 46.28 43.00 -3.33
N ASN A 804 46.26 43.04 -4.66
CA ASN A 804 47.33 42.60 -5.59
C ASN A 804 47.58 41.09 -5.79
N VAL A 805 46.76 40.19 -5.25
CA VAL A 805 46.74 38.78 -5.68
C VAL A 805 45.29 38.32 -5.81
N VAL A 806 44.87 37.87 -7.01
CA VAL A 806 43.59 37.21 -7.24
C VAL A 806 43.68 35.82 -6.60
N GLU A 807 43.52 35.75 -5.28
CA GLU A 807 43.65 34.52 -4.52
C GLU A 807 42.27 33.92 -4.24
N GLY A 808 42.06 32.67 -4.66
CA GLY A 808 40.86 31.90 -4.34
C GLY A 808 40.82 31.48 -2.86
N LEU A 809 39.69 30.93 -2.40
CA LEU A 809 39.46 30.56 -0.98
C LEU A 809 40.59 29.68 -0.41
N MET A 810 41.01 28.66 -1.17
CA MET A 810 42.09 27.76 -0.74
C MET A 810 43.40 28.49 -0.50
N GLY A 811 43.74 29.48 -1.33
CA GLY A 811 44.97 30.26 -1.17
C GLY A 811 44.90 31.15 0.06
N TYR A 812 43.78 31.85 0.24
CA TYR A 812 43.55 32.66 1.43
C TYR A 812 43.73 31.84 2.71
N VAL A 813 43.13 30.65 2.78
CA VAL A 813 43.27 29.79 3.97
C VAL A 813 44.70 29.28 4.13
N TRP A 814 45.35 28.87 3.04
CA TRP A 814 46.74 28.41 3.07
C TRP A 814 47.71 29.50 3.53
N ARG A 815 47.51 30.75 3.12
CA ARG A 815 48.27 31.91 3.59
C ARG A 815 48.09 32.14 5.08
N GLN A 816 46.84 32.09 5.58
CA GLN A 816 46.59 32.20 7.02
C GLN A 816 47.20 31.04 7.82
N TRP A 817 47.22 29.83 7.24
CA TRP A 817 47.91 28.68 7.82
C TRP A 817 49.43 28.89 7.91
N LYS A 818 50.08 29.30 6.80
CA LYS A 818 51.53 29.62 6.80
C LYS A 818 51.89 30.72 7.79
N ASN A 819 51.02 31.72 7.93
CA ASN A 819 51.20 32.84 8.86
C ASN A 819 50.94 32.46 10.32
N GLN A 820 50.62 31.19 10.63
CA GLN A 820 50.26 30.70 11.97
C GLN A 820 49.02 31.40 12.56
N GLU A 821 48.11 31.88 11.70
CA GLU A 821 46.85 32.52 12.06
C GLU A 821 45.60 31.79 11.53
N PRO A 822 45.50 30.45 11.64
CA PRO A 822 44.41 29.70 11.01
C PRO A 822 43.01 30.06 11.53
N LEU A 823 42.89 30.57 12.76
CA LEU A 823 41.60 30.97 13.34
C LEU A 823 41.02 32.26 12.73
N ASN A 824 41.84 33.06 12.03
CA ASN A 824 41.38 34.30 11.40
C ASN A 824 40.41 34.07 10.23
N ILE A 825 40.36 32.84 9.71
CA ILE A 825 39.46 32.49 8.60
C ILE A 825 38.01 32.28 9.04
N LEU A 826 37.76 32.08 10.34
CA LEU A 826 36.48 31.62 10.85
C LEU A 826 35.35 32.62 10.60
N ASP A 827 34.22 32.08 10.19
CA ASP A 827 32.94 32.79 10.12
C ASP A 827 32.65 33.47 11.46
N SER A 828 32.20 34.74 11.42
CA SER A 828 31.82 35.51 12.61
C SER A 828 30.78 34.80 13.47
N ASN A 829 29.90 33.99 12.87
CA ASN A 829 28.87 33.24 13.57
C ASN A 829 29.42 32.05 14.39
N ILE A 830 30.63 31.57 14.09
CA ILE A 830 31.29 30.49 14.85
C ILE A 830 31.99 31.06 16.09
N LYS A 831 32.43 32.32 16.06
CA LYS A 831 33.35 32.91 17.06
C LYS A 831 32.79 32.98 18.49
N THR A 832 31.49 32.79 18.69
CA THR A 832 30.83 32.92 20.00
C THR A 832 30.90 31.66 20.86
N SER A 833 31.05 30.46 20.27
CA SER A 833 31.15 29.20 21.00
C SER A 833 31.72 28.08 20.10
N TYR A 834 33.00 27.72 20.30
CA TYR A 834 33.65 26.64 19.56
C TYR A 834 34.81 26.00 20.35
N SER A 835 35.15 24.75 20.04
CA SER A 835 36.39 24.13 20.49
C SER A 835 37.52 24.49 19.53
N GLN A 836 38.51 25.24 20.02
CA GLN A 836 39.66 25.63 19.21
C GLN A 836 40.42 24.42 18.65
N MET A 837 40.51 23.34 19.42
CA MET A 837 41.15 22.10 18.98
C MET A 837 40.41 21.45 17.80
N GLU A 838 39.08 21.32 17.89
CA GLU A 838 38.27 20.74 16.80
C GLU A 838 38.36 21.60 15.53
N VAL A 839 38.28 22.93 15.70
CA VAL A 839 38.39 23.88 14.60
C VAL A 839 39.73 23.78 13.88
N LEU A 840 40.84 23.85 14.62
CA LEU A 840 42.18 23.73 14.05
C LEU A 840 42.35 22.40 13.32
N LYS A 841 41.80 21.32 13.89
CA LYS A 841 41.83 20.00 13.28
C LYS A 841 41.06 19.96 11.96
N CYS A 842 39.86 20.52 11.91
CA CYS A 842 39.08 20.61 10.67
C CYS A 842 39.84 21.39 9.58
N ILE A 843 40.49 22.51 9.93
CA ILE A 843 41.31 23.29 8.99
C ILE A 843 42.48 22.44 8.48
N HIS A 844 43.23 21.80 9.38
CA HIS A 844 44.37 20.95 9.04
C HIS A 844 43.95 19.80 8.11
N VAL A 845 42.93 19.04 8.49
CA VAL A 845 42.40 17.92 7.70
C VAL A 845 41.90 18.40 6.33
N SER A 846 41.22 19.55 6.27
CA SER A 846 40.76 20.11 4.99
C SER A 846 41.92 20.49 4.06
N LEU A 847 43.02 21.04 4.60
CA LEU A 847 44.24 21.32 3.85
C LEU A 847 44.88 20.02 3.32
N LEU A 848 44.91 18.96 4.13
CA LEU A 848 45.37 17.64 3.68
C LEU A 848 44.48 17.04 2.58
N CYS A 849 43.20 17.37 2.55
CA CYS A 849 42.29 16.89 1.51
C CYS A 849 42.50 17.61 0.17
N VAL A 850 42.91 18.89 0.17
CA VAL A 850 43.04 19.71 -1.06
C VAL A 850 44.44 19.75 -1.67
N GLN A 851 45.28 18.77 -1.37
CA GLN A 851 46.64 18.66 -1.89
C GLN A 851 46.66 18.49 -3.41
N GLU A 852 47.66 19.06 -4.10
CA GLU A 852 47.79 18.92 -5.55
C GLU A 852 47.97 17.46 -5.98
N ASN A 853 48.90 16.75 -5.36
CA ASN A 853 49.10 15.32 -5.60
C ASN A 853 47.95 14.49 -4.99
N PRO A 854 47.18 13.72 -5.78
CA PRO A 854 46.10 12.87 -5.28
C PRO A 854 46.55 11.85 -4.24
N ASN A 855 47.77 11.32 -4.38
CA ASN A 855 48.33 10.32 -3.46
C ASN A 855 48.72 10.90 -2.10
N ALA A 856 48.92 12.22 -2.02
CA ALA A 856 49.17 12.91 -0.75
C ALA A 856 47.87 13.18 0.04
N ARG A 857 46.71 13.06 -0.60
CA ARG A 857 45.41 13.24 0.07
C ARG A 857 45.10 11.99 0.91
N PRO A 858 44.52 12.13 2.11
CA PRO A 858 44.09 10.99 2.92
C PRO A 858 42.97 10.18 2.23
N THR A 859 42.70 8.95 2.67
CA THR A 859 41.42 8.28 2.33
C THR A 859 40.32 8.80 3.24
N MET A 860 39.05 8.58 2.89
CA MET A 860 37.95 9.00 3.77
C MET A 860 37.97 8.26 5.12
N ALA A 861 38.46 7.01 5.17
CA ALA A 861 38.66 6.29 6.43
C ALA A 861 39.69 7.00 7.33
N MET A 862 40.80 7.48 6.74
CA MET A 862 41.79 8.29 7.47
C MET A 862 41.20 9.62 7.92
N VAL A 863 40.43 10.32 7.08
CA VAL A 863 39.73 11.57 7.45
C VAL A 863 38.84 11.35 8.68
N ILE A 864 38.06 10.27 8.72
CA ILE A 864 37.22 9.93 9.87
C ILE A 864 38.06 9.64 11.13
N SER A 865 39.16 8.90 10.98
CA SER A 865 40.10 8.64 12.07
C SER A 865 40.66 9.95 12.65
N TYR A 866 41.11 10.85 11.77
CA TYR A 866 41.65 12.17 12.13
C TYR A 866 40.61 12.99 12.91
N LEU A 867 39.36 13.06 12.42
CA LEU A 867 38.30 13.82 13.07
C LEU A 867 37.81 13.22 14.41
N ASN A 868 38.06 11.94 14.68
CA ASN A 868 37.58 11.26 15.89
C ASN A 868 38.65 11.09 16.97
N ASN A 869 39.94 11.18 16.63
CA ASN A 869 41.02 10.97 17.58
C ASN A 869 41.75 12.28 17.89
N ASP A 870 41.68 12.73 19.14
CA ASP A 870 42.34 13.96 19.61
C ASP A 870 43.84 13.79 19.84
N SER A 871 44.32 12.55 19.99
CA SER A 871 45.72 12.24 20.30
C SER A 871 46.55 11.83 19.08
N LEU A 872 45.97 11.87 17.88
CA LEU A 872 46.66 11.44 16.66
C LEU A 872 47.49 12.59 16.05
N GLU A 873 48.78 12.36 15.84
CA GLU A 873 49.63 13.29 15.09
C GLU A 873 49.24 13.30 13.60
N LEU A 874 48.93 14.49 13.08
CA LEU A 874 48.54 14.70 11.70
C LEU A 874 49.76 15.07 10.85
N PRO A 875 49.87 14.56 9.60
CA PRO A 875 50.94 14.96 8.70
C PRO A 875 50.84 16.44 8.34
N SER A 876 51.96 17.11 8.10
CA SER A 876 51.96 18.52 7.69
C SER A 876 51.40 18.68 6.27
N PRO A 877 50.40 19.55 6.03
CA PRO A 877 49.89 19.81 4.69
C PRO A 877 50.92 20.57 3.86
N GLN A 878 50.94 20.31 2.54
CA GLN A 878 51.68 21.10 1.56
C GLN A 878 50.73 22.10 0.86
N GLU A 879 51.29 22.86 -0.07
CA GLU A 879 50.55 23.88 -0.83
C GLU A 879 49.39 23.25 -1.63
N PRO A 880 48.14 23.75 -1.48
CA PRO A 880 47.00 23.27 -2.25
C PRO A 880 47.10 23.55 -3.75
N ALA A 881 46.32 22.82 -4.55
CA ALA A 881 46.22 23.07 -6.00
C ALA A 881 45.52 24.41 -6.32
N PHE A 882 46.26 25.40 -6.85
CA PHE A 882 45.70 26.68 -7.27
C PHE A 882 45.35 26.70 -8.78
N PHE A 883 44.04 26.68 -9.10
CA PHE A 883 43.55 26.80 -10.47
C PHE A 883 43.91 28.13 -11.17
N LEU A 884 44.29 29.17 -10.43
CA LEU A 884 44.44 30.54 -10.93
C LEU A 884 45.88 30.98 -11.21
N HIS A 885 46.89 30.16 -10.94
CA HIS A 885 48.29 30.58 -11.17
C HIS A 885 48.87 30.19 -12.54
N ARG A 886 48.20 29.31 -13.31
CA ARG A 886 48.74 28.79 -14.57
C ARG A 886 48.44 29.62 -15.82
N SER A 887 47.61 30.65 -15.73
CA SER A 887 47.27 31.51 -16.87
C SER A 887 48.30 32.61 -17.17
N ARG A 888 49.46 32.63 -16.47
CA ARG A 888 50.51 33.64 -16.68
C ARG A 888 51.95 33.15 -16.82
N MET A 889 52.21 31.85 -16.86
CA MET A 889 53.50 31.32 -17.31
C MET A 889 53.28 30.14 -18.27
N ASP A 890 54.08 30.11 -19.33
CA ASP A 890 54.13 29.15 -20.44
C ASP A 890 53.15 29.36 -21.61
N ARG A 891 53.20 30.57 -22.19
CA ARG A 891 52.95 30.76 -23.63
C ARG A 891 54.10 30.26 -24.53
N GLU A 892 55.18 29.72 -23.96
CA GLU A 892 56.34 29.24 -24.73
C GLU A 892 56.43 27.71 -24.87
N ILE A 893 55.74 26.91 -24.05
CA ILE A 893 55.88 25.43 -24.12
C ILE A 893 54.88 24.77 -25.07
N VAL A 894 53.72 25.41 -25.36
CA VAL A 894 52.71 24.84 -26.28
C VAL A 894 53.12 24.95 -27.75
N ILE A 895 54.09 25.82 -28.10
CA ILE A 895 54.54 26.00 -29.49
C ILE A 895 55.52 24.89 -29.94
N GLN A 896 56.15 24.15 -29.03
CA GLN A 896 57.10 23.09 -29.43
C GLN A 896 56.48 21.70 -29.61
N GLN A 897 55.26 21.45 -29.12
CA GLN A 897 54.64 20.11 -29.20
C GLN A 897 53.61 19.96 -30.34
N GLU A 898 53.13 21.06 -30.93
CA GLU A 898 52.26 21.03 -32.13
C GLU A 898 53.03 20.86 -33.46
N LEU A 899 54.36 20.99 -33.46
CA LEU A 899 55.22 20.79 -34.64
C LEU A 899 55.68 19.33 -34.84
N SER A 900 55.38 18.42 -33.91
CA SER A 900 55.85 17.01 -33.97
C SER A 900 54.77 16.00 -34.37
N LEU A 901 53.49 16.39 -34.43
CA LEU A 901 52.36 15.47 -34.63
C LEU A 901 51.63 15.63 -35.98
N THR A 902 52.12 16.49 -36.87
CA THR A 902 51.58 16.68 -38.23
C THR A 902 52.36 15.94 -39.34
N GLN A 903 53.34 15.08 -38.98
CA GLN A 903 54.05 14.22 -39.91
C GLN A 903 54.03 12.75 -39.51
N ALA A 904 52.84 12.14 -39.39
CA ALA A 904 52.68 10.69 -39.57
C ALA A 904 51.19 10.33 -39.50
N ASN A 905 50.49 10.39 -40.64
CA ASN A 905 49.43 9.44 -41.00
C ASN A 905 48.88 9.76 -42.39
N ASN A 906 49.54 9.22 -43.41
CA ASN A 906 48.94 8.88 -44.70
C ASN A 906 49.53 7.53 -45.12
N GLY A 907 48.68 6.51 -45.26
CA GLY A 907 49.06 5.27 -45.97
C GLY A 907 48.64 3.95 -45.32
N SER A 908 47.45 3.48 -45.72
CA SER A 908 47.10 2.09 -46.10
C SER A 908 47.93 0.88 -45.61
N THR A 909 47.20 -0.09 -45.04
CA THR A 909 47.40 -1.56 -44.92
C THR A 909 48.07 -2.24 -46.15
N PRO A 910 48.53 -3.54 -46.17
CA PRO A 910 48.20 -4.67 -45.26
C PRO A 910 49.31 -5.78 -45.02
N PHE A 911 48.94 -6.81 -44.22
CA PHE A 911 49.45 -8.21 -44.14
C PHE A 911 50.88 -8.53 -43.65
N SER A 912 51.00 -9.37 -42.61
CA SER A 912 51.62 -10.73 -42.68
C SER A 912 52.05 -11.30 -41.30
N THR A 913 51.53 -12.50 -41.06
CA THR A 913 51.97 -13.69 -40.30
C THR A 913 53.41 -13.83 -39.74
N ASN A 914 53.41 -14.45 -38.55
CA ASN A 914 54.25 -15.57 -38.04
C ASN A 914 55.42 -15.33 -37.05
N GLU A 915 55.30 -16.12 -35.95
CA GLU A 915 56.32 -16.91 -35.23
C GLU A 915 57.42 -16.16 -34.44
N MET A 916 57.35 -16.14 -33.10
CA MET A 916 57.72 -17.19 -32.11
C MET A 916 59.21 -17.14 -31.69
N SER A 917 59.43 -16.81 -30.41
CA SER A 917 60.37 -17.47 -29.48
C SER A 917 59.94 -17.09 -28.05
N THR A 918 59.27 -17.96 -27.28
CA THR A 918 59.82 -18.93 -26.29
C THR A 918 60.97 -18.35 -25.47
N THR A 919 60.88 -18.17 -24.15
CA THR A 919 60.69 -19.18 -23.07
C THR A 919 60.21 -18.49 -21.76
N ASP A 920 59.13 -18.90 -21.06
CA ASP A 920 58.96 -20.03 -20.09
C ASP A 920 59.84 -19.91 -18.81
N PHE A 921 59.41 -20.05 -17.53
CA PHE A 921 58.31 -20.77 -16.86
C PHE A 921 58.03 -20.21 -15.42
N TYR A 922 56.80 -20.38 -14.90
CA TYR A 922 56.36 -20.35 -13.48
C TYR A 922 56.87 -21.59 -12.69
N PRO A 923 56.82 -21.75 -11.32
CA PRO A 923 55.67 -21.45 -10.44
C PRO A 923 55.89 -21.15 -8.92
N ARG A 924 54.95 -20.43 -8.31
CA ARG A 924 54.14 -20.87 -7.14
C ARG A 924 52.99 -19.90 -6.88
#